data_AF-A0A1R4J2C1-F1
#
_entry.id   AF-A0A1R4J2C1-F1
#
_cell.length_a   1.000
_cell.length_b   1.000
_cell.length_c   1.000
_cell.angle_alpha   90.00
_cell.angle_beta   90.00
_cell.angle_gamma   90.00
#
_symmetry.space_group_name_H-M   'P 1'
#
loop_
_entity.id
_entity.type
_entity.pdbx_description
1 polymer ?
#
loop_
_entity_poly.entity_id
_entity_poly.type
_entity_poly.pdbx_seq_one_letter_code
_entity_poly.pdbx_strand_id
1 'polypeptide(L)'
;MSLTVTAREPAAVPHRDEDLDGRIGTAGLAGATVAHGLLRFHTGDSGADAERLVAAHLGERTAQGMVPFAVDWRARQYCRYRTPDVDTVVRVDPADFRAGSVLDFTPFMDTVLTDPDAAAVLGIEAFEAARRAHGVTDLPFAESFGCYTPAFLGGDPAAPENVLTLPTVNYTLAMADVKQQWDSRPAGARLASLEPRDGRMRVIFDLDQDPAASPGAGTRADAVVVTSAEGPEVYNHGLARRLDAEAAARAAENLAGAFGPDAAGTPVLVDWRGRLYVRTQADGADAIVRYDPATLTAETVAEGEDFLERITTDPAMLDLLEEHAKSRECARLRLPLIPEGYSLVPPAPPAVTGQDPVDPDAFRGMATDVYWWLVPQLVRAAREFDPDRRLQGYLFAPGGTFRLQPAPAGAPGQASVPPRPWEDTAGAPIEAEAPHHVALAETGVEVTALDPAEGVPQGSPEVAEAFEWYGLAGRVHNHGLFRFLDADGAAQAGRHLETAFGEATGGAVPVIVDWLGRYVTWEDDDGPALVSYDVTRGERERLSGFEPGIEQLLTTGVALDLFDDADRRRTFEALGVDRLRPGTCVGVKVPPFLGGAEEPENREVDSLEVHWMFHGRVYAQLRGMPEGTQVAGVDMAEDGAPVVRFVDAEGKAPAAAGDAGVSDADSPGQDHDAGEADERPAEKRGLFRRMFKG
;
A
#
# COMPACT_ATOMS: atom_id res chain seq x y z
N MET A 1 38.33 -16.91 -27.67
CA MET A 1 38.62 -15.45 -27.65
C MET A 1 38.99 -15.12 -26.22
N SER A 2 40.14 -14.51 -25.94
CA SER A 2 40.51 -14.22 -24.55
C SER A 2 39.54 -13.19 -23.94
N LEU A 3 39.00 -13.50 -22.77
CA LEU A 3 38.11 -12.62 -22.02
C LEU A 3 38.91 -11.41 -21.51
N THR A 4 38.64 -10.23 -22.07
CA THR A 4 39.32 -8.98 -21.71
C THR A 4 38.39 -8.08 -20.88
N VAL A 5 38.94 -7.37 -19.90
CA VAL A 5 38.17 -6.36 -19.15
C VAL A 5 37.95 -5.15 -20.06
N THR A 6 36.68 -4.84 -20.34
CA THR A 6 36.28 -3.76 -21.24
C THR A 6 35.82 -2.51 -20.50
N ALA A 7 35.33 -2.64 -19.26
CA ALA A 7 34.99 -1.53 -18.39
C ALA A 7 35.21 -1.89 -16.92
N ARG A 8 35.30 -0.87 -16.06
CA ARG A 8 35.43 -1.05 -14.61
C ARG A 8 34.82 0.14 -13.87
N GLU A 9 34.07 -0.14 -12.82
CA GLU A 9 33.64 0.90 -11.87
C GLU A 9 34.83 1.34 -10.99
N PRO A 10 35.12 2.65 -10.92
CA PRO A 10 36.23 3.15 -10.11
C PRO A 10 35.97 2.93 -8.62
N ALA A 11 37.02 2.52 -7.88
CA ALA A 11 36.98 2.31 -6.43
C ALA A 11 35.96 1.26 -5.93
N ALA A 12 35.49 0.36 -6.79
CA ALA A 12 34.62 -0.74 -6.39
C ALA A 12 35.31 -1.68 -5.39
N VAL A 13 34.58 -2.01 -4.32
CA VAL A 13 34.98 -3.01 -3.31
C VAL A 13 34.29 -4.34 -3.65
N PRO A 14 34.96 -5.50 -3.57
CA PRO A 14 34.34 -6.79 -3.80
C PRO A 14 33.32 -7.16 -2.72
N HIS A 15 32.25 -7.86 -3.10
CA HIS A 15 31.25 -8.39 -2.16
C HIS A 15 31.78 -9.64 -1.46
N ARG A 16 31.86 -9.59 -0.12
CA ARG A 16 32.25 -10.72 0.76
C ARG A 16 33.50 -11.47 0.27
N ASP A 17 34.53 -10.73 -0.10
CA ASP A 17 35.72 -11.30 -0.74
C ASP A 17 36.46 -12.29 0.16
N GLU A 18 36.33 -12.17 1.48
CA GLU A 18 36.83 -13.14 2.45
C GLU A 18 36.25 -14.55 2.23
N ASP A 19 34.98 -14.65 1.85
CA ASP A 19 34.32 -15.92 1.51
C ASP A 19 34.72 -16.42 0.10
N LEU A 20 35.34 -15.54 -0.69
CA LEU A 20 35.91 -15.76 -2.02
C LEU A 20 37.45 -15.89 -1.99
N ASP A 21 38.03 -16.11 -0.81
CA ASP A 21 39.48 -16.22 -0.54
C ASP A 21 40.30 -15.00 -1.01
N GLY A 22 39.71 -13.81 -1.01
CA GLY A 22 40.34 -12.55 -1.45
C GLY A 22 40.59 -12.48 -2.96
N ARG A 23 40.04 -13.42 -3.75
CA ARG A 23 40.39 -13.57 -5.16
C ARG A 23 39.86 -12.43 -6.03
N ILE A 24 38.67 -11.91 -5.73
CA ILE A 24 38.07 -10.84 -6.54
C ILE A 24 38.85 -9.54 -6.31
N GLY A 25 39.17 -9.20 -5.07
CA GLY A 25 39.98 -8.04 -4.73
C GLY A 25 41.41 -8.15 -5.26
N THR A 26 42.07 -9.31 -5.09
CA THR A 26 43.45 -9.52 -5.57
C THR A 26 43.56 -9.44 -7.10
N ALA A 27 42.57 -9.96 -7.83
CA ALA A 27 42.51 -9.83 -9.29
C ALA A 27 41.98 -8.45 -9.75
N GLY A 28 41.52 -7.63 -8.81
CA GLY A 28 40.89 -6.33 -9.07
C GLY A 28 39.62 -6.47 -9.90
N LEU A 29 38.81 -7.51 -9.71
CA LEU A 29 37.64 -7.75 -10.56
C LEU A 29 36.37 -7.07 -10.05
N ALA A 30 36.35 -6.49 -8.85
CA ALA A 30 35.17 -5.79 -8.34
C ALA A 30 34.68 -4.70 -9.33
N GLY A 31 33.40 -4.77 -9.73
CA GLY A 31 32.79 -3.85 -10.70
C GLY A 31 33.36 -3.95 -12.12
N ALA A 32 34.11 -5.02 -12.45
CA ALA A 32 34.67 -5.20 -13.77
C ALA A 32 33.65 -5.82 -14.74
N THR A 33 33.61 -5.27 -15.96
CA THR A 33 32.86 -5.82 -17.10
C THR A 33 33.84 -6.50 -18.05
N VAL A 34 33.56 -7.75 -18.39
CA VAL A 34 34.42 -8.59 -19.23
C VAL A 34 33.74 -8.86 -20.57
N ALA A 35 34.52 -8.77 -21.65
CA ALA A 35 34.09 -9.01 -23.03
C ALA A 35 32.78 -8.30 -23.38
N HIS A 36 32.74 -6.97 -23.19
CA HIS A 36 31.63 -6.09 -23.57
C HIS A 36 30.30 -6.40 -22.85
N GLY A 37 30.35 -7.03 -21.68
CA GLY A 37 29.18 -7.37 -20.88
C GLY A 37 28.80 -8.85 -20.90
N LEU A 38 29.64 -9.73 -21.44
CA LEU A 38 29.43 -11.18 -21.37
C LEU A 38 29.35 -11.66 -19.92
N LEU A 39 30.26 -11.16 -19.07
CA LEU A 39 30.32 -11.44 -17.63
C LEU A 39 30.69 -10.17 -16.88
N ARG A 40 30.08 -9.95 -15.73
CA ARG A 40 30.33 -8.79 -14.86
C ARG A 40 30.49 -9.26 -13.43
N PHE A 41 31.45 -8.67 -12.73
CA PHE A 41 31.75 -9.03 -11.34
C PHE A 41 31.12 -8.04 -10.37
N HIS A 42 30.49 -8.55 -9.33
CA HIS A 42 29.76 -7.73 -8.37
C HIS A 42 30.70 -6.82 -7.56
N THR A 43 30.19 -5.62 -7.29
CA THR A 43 30.63 -4.73 -6.22
C THR A 43 30.00 -5.14 -4.89
N GLY A 44 30.42 -4.55 -3.78
CA GLY A 44 29.81 -4.75 -2.45
C GLY A 44 28.30 -4.59 -2.47
N ASP A 45 27.83 -3.52 -3.11
CA ASP A 45 26.40 -3.16 -3.21
C ASP A 45 25.66 -4.13 -4.15
N SER A 46 26.14 -4.29 -5.39
CA SER A 46 25.45 -5.16 -6.36
C SER A 46 25.50 -6.64 -6.00
N GLY A 47 26.48 -7.07 -5.20
CA GLY A 47 26.55 -8.42 -4.64
C GLY A 47 25.54 -8.64 -3.52
N ALA A 48 25.30 -7.63 -2.67
CA ALA A 48 24.25 -7.70 -1.65
C ALA A 48 22.85 -7.76 -2.29
N ASP A 49 22.65 -7.01 -3.39
CA ASP A 49 21.44 -7.14 -4.21
C ASP A 49 21.31 -8.55 -4.82
N ALA A 50 22.40 -9.08 -5.40
CA ALA A 50 22.42 -10.42 -5.97
C ALA A 50 22.10 -11.50 -4.92
N GLU A 51 22.54 -11.34 -3.66
CA GLU A 51 22.25 -12.27 -2.57
C GLU A 51 20.74 -12.31 -2.27
N ARG A 52 20.10 -11.14 -2.17
CA ARG A 52 18.64 -11.03 -2.03
C ARG A 52 17.90 -11.65 -3.20
N LEU A 53 18.39 -11.44 -4.43
CA LEU A 53 17.79 -12.01 -5.63
C LEU A 53 17.90 -13.54 -5.68
N VAL A 54 19.06 -14.11 -5.33
CA VAL A 54 19.25 -15.57 -5.26
C VAL A 54 18.35 -16.19 -4.19
N ALA A 55 18.22 -15.54 -3.03
CA ALA A 55 17.30 -15.96 -1.98
C ALA A 55 15.84 -15.96 -2.45
N ALA A 56 15.42 -14.91 -3.18
CA ALA A 56 14.08 -14.85 -3.77
C ALA A 56 13.83 -15.96 -4.80
N HIS A 57 14.86 -16.41 -5.54
CA HIS A 57 14.73 -17.44 -6.56
C HIS A 57 14.69 -18.86 -6.01
N LEU A 58 15.53 -19.17 -5.03
CA LEU A 58 15.73 -20.53 -4.54
C LEU A 58 15.12 -20.80 -3.16
N GLY A 59 14.64 -19.75 -2.50
CA GLY A 59 14.27 -19.73 -1.08
C GLY A 59 15.49 -19.56 -0.18
N GLU A 60 15.31 -18.91 0.98
CA GLU A 60 16.39 -18.57 1.92
C GLU A 60 17.26 -19.77 2.32
N ARG A 61 16.63 -20.91 2.61
CA ARG A 61 17.33 -22.11 3.04
C ARG A 61 18.26 -22.69 1.97
N THR A 62 17.86 -22.60 0.69
CA THR A 62 18.67 -23.10 -0.43
C THR A 62 19.78 -22.12 -0.78
N ALA A 63 19.49 -20.82 -0.71
CA ALA A 63 20.47 -19.77 -0.94
C ALA A 63 21.51 -19.67 0.19
N GLN A 64 21.21 -20.19 1.38
CA GLN A 64 22.14 -20.20 2.50
C GLN A 64 23.47 -20.87 2.12
N GLY A 65 24.56 -20.11 2.19
CA GLY A 65 25.90 -20.57 1.83
C GLY A 65 26.30 -20.34 0.36
N MET A 66 25.46 -19.66 -0.42
CA MET A 66 25.80 -19.15 -1.74
C MET A 66 26.28 -17.70 -1.65
N VAL A 67 27.48 -17.42 -2.15
CA VAL A 67 28.04 -16.04 -2.22
C VAL A 67 28.11 -15.61 -3.68
N PRO A 68 27.19 -14.74 -4.16
CA PRO A 68 27.19 -14.26 -5.54
C PRO A 68 28.40 -13.36 -5.77
N PHE A 69 29.12 -13.59 -6.86
CA PHE A 69 30.32 -12.83 -7.20
C PHE A 69 30.35 -12.32 -8.65
N ALA A 70 29.52 -12.87 -9.53
CA ALA A 70 29.39 -12.38 -10.89
C ALA A 70 27.99 -12.64 -11.48
N VAL A 71 27.63 -11.86 -12.49
CA VAL A 71 26.40 -12.01 -13.27
C VAL A 71 26.75 -11.94 -14.76
N ASP A 72 26.15 -12.81 -15.56
CA ASP A 72 26.38 -12.80 -17.00
C ASP A 72 25.33 -12.00 -17.78
N TRP A 73 25.49 -11.96 -19.09
CA TRP A 73 24.62 -11.27 -20.02
C TRP A 73 23.14 -11.68 -19.97
N ARG A 74 22.78 -12.83 -19.40
CA ARG A 74 21.39 -13.32 -19.23
C ARG A 74 20.85 -13.14 -17.82
N ALA A 75 21.51 -12.32 -17.00
CA ALA A 75 21.24 -12.18 -15.58
C ALA A 75 21.41 -13.47 -14.76
N ARG A 76 22.19 -14.45 -15.24
CA ARG A 76 22.47 -15.68 -14.47
C ARG A 76 23.51 -15.35 -13.42
N GLN A 77 23.19 -15.64 -12.17
CA GLN A 77 24.05 -15.35 -11.02
C GLN A 77 25.06 -16.48 -10.83
N TYR A 78 26.33 -16.13 -10.72
CA TYR A 78 27.42 -17.05 -10.40
C TYR A 78 27.76 -16.88 -8.94
N CYS A 79 27.52 -17.95 -8.18
CA CYS A 79 27.70 -17.98 -6.74
C CYS A 79 28.77 -19.00 -6.39
N ARG A 80 29.62 -18.71 -5.40
CA ARG A 80 30.39 -19.76 -4.74
C ARG A 80 29.50 -20.45 -3.72
N TYR A 81 29.40 -21.78 -3.79
CA TYR A 81 28.72 -22.59 -2.81
C TYR A 81 29.75 -23.46 -2.09
N ARG A 82 29.89 -23.25 -0.77
CA ARG A 82 30.89 -23.93 0.05
C ARG A 82 30.26 -24.69 1.21
N THR A 83 30.54 -25.98 1.27
CA THR A 83 30.32 -26.85 2.43
C THR A 83 31.65 -27.52 2.80
N PRO A 84 31.74 -28.29 3.91
CA PRO A 84 32.97 -29.01 4.23
C PRO A 84 33.48 -29.94 3.13
N ASP A 85 32.57 -30.46 2.28
CA ASP A 85 32.88 -31.46 1.26
C ASP A 85 32.78 -30.91 -0.18
N VAL A 86 32.26 -29.70 -0.38
CA VAL A 86 31.97 -29.13 -1.71
C VAL A 86 32.44 -27.69 -1.76
N ASP A 87 33.18 -27.32 -2.81
CA ASP A 87 33.58 -25.94 -3.08
C ASP A 87 33.43 -25.64 -4.59
N THR A 88 32.22 -25.28 -4.99
CA THR A 88 31.83 -25.18 -6.41
C THR A 88 31.22 -23.84 -6.75
N VAL A 89 31.33 -23.45 -8.02
CA VAL A 89 30.55 -22.37 -8.61
C VAL A 89 29.21 -22.93 -9.04
N VAL A 90 28.15 -22.35 -8.48
CA VAL A 90 26.77 -22.60 -8.84
C VAL A 90 26.29 -21.46 -9.72
N ARG A 91 25.70 -21.79 -10.87
CA ARG A 91 24.99 -20.84 -11.72
C ARG A 91 23.50 -20.94 -11.42
N VAL A 92 22.90 -19.81 -11.06
CA VAL A 92 21.46 -19.65 -10.82
C VAL A 92 20.86 -18.90 -12.00
N ASP A 93 19.97 -19.55 -12.77
CA ASP A 93 19.34 -18.95 -13.94
C ASP A 93 17.89 -18.50 -13.63
N PRO A 94 17.59 -17.19 -13.69
CA PRO A 94 16.25 -16.70 -13.38
C PRO A 94 15.20 -17.15 -14.40
N ALA A 95 15.58 -17.58 -15.60
CA ALA A 95 14.62 -18.03 -16.61
C ALA A 95 14.15 -19.49 -16.42
N ASP A 96 14.89 -20.31 -15.66
CA ASP A 96 14.56 -21.72 -15.43
C ASP A 96 14.46 -22.12 -13.95
N PHE A 97 14.84 -21.22 -13.03
CA PHE A 97 14.84 -21.43 -11.58
C PHE A 97 15.71 -22.61 -11.14
N ARG A 98 16.77 -22.91 -11.90
CA ARG A 98 17.71 -23.98 -11.56
C ARG A 98 19.03 -23.43 -11.10
N ALA A 99 19.53 -24.02 -10.03
CA ALA A 99 20.90 -23.94 -9.59
C ALA A 99 21.68 -25.13 -10.17
N GLY A 100 22.69 -24.85 -11.00
CA GLY A 100 23.55 -25.88 -11.61
C GLY A 100 25.01 -25.68 -11.20
N SER A 101 25.69 -26.73 -10.74
CA SER A 101 27.14 -26.71 -10.57
C SER A 101 27.82 -26.55 -11.93
N VAL A 102 28.83 -25.66 -11.98
CA VAL A 102 29.61 -25.35 -13.17
C VAL A 102 30.97 -26.05 -13.08
N LEU A 103 31.79 -25.62 -12.13
CA LEU A 103 33.16 -26.07 -11.87
C LEU A 103 33.50 -25.80 -10.40
N ASP A 104 34.58 -26.38 -9.89
CA ASP A 104 35.13 -25.97 -8.60
C ASP A 104 35.55 -24.49 -8.63
N PHE A 105 35.46 -23.79 -7.50
CA PHE A 105 35.67 -22.34 -7.46
C PHE A 105 37.07 -21.90 -7.92
N THR A 106 38.11 -22.57 -7.45
CA THR A 106 39.49 -22.25 -7.84
C THR A 106 39.71 -22.46 -9.35
N PRO A 107 39.42 -23.65 -9.93
CA PRO A 107 39.48 -23.84 -11.38
C PRO A 107 38.65 -22.85 -12.17
N PHE A 108 37.43 -22.50 -11.72
CA PHE A 108 36.61 -21.51 -12.41
C PHE A 108 37.30 -20.15 -12.48
N MET A 109 37.82 -19.65 -11.36
CA MET A 109 38.52 -18.35 -11.31
C MET A 109 39.78 -18.34 -12.18
N ASP A 110 40.55 -19.42 -12.18
CA ASP A 110 41.76 -19.53 -13.00
C ASP A 110 41.39 -19.62 -14.50
N THR A 111 40.35 -20.38 -14.84
CA THR A 111 39.87 -20.61 -16.22
C THR A 111 39.26 -19.34 -16.81
N VAL A 112 38.32 -18.68 -16.12
CA VAL A 112 37.62 -17.50 -16.66
C VAL A 112 38.58 -16.35 -16.99
N LEU A 113 39.70 -16.25 -16.28
CA LEU A 113 40.65 -15.17 -16.50
C LEU A 113 41.74 -15.49 -17.52
N THR A 114 42.01 -16.77 -17.77
CA THR A 114 43.19 -17.18 -18.56
C THR A 114 42.86 -18.04 -19.78
N ASP A 115 41.73 -18.75 -19.77
CA ASP A 115 41.36 -19.71 -20.80
C ASP A 115 40.53 -19.05 -21.91
N PRO A 116 40.99 -19.08 -23.18
CA PRO A 116 40.23 -18.55 -24.32
C PRO A 116 38.90 -19.30 -24.59
N ASP A 117 38.70 -20.49 -24.04
CA ASP A 117 37.48 -21.31 -24.18
C ASP A 117 36.42 -20.96 -23.12
N ALA A 118 36.76 -20.20 -22.08
CA ALA A 118 35.80 -19.73 -21.07
C ALA A 118 34.62 -18.95 -21.69
N ALA A 119 34.89 -18.20 -22.77
CA ALA A 119 33.87 -17.47 -23.52
C ALA A 119 32.79 -18.41 -24.10
N ALA A 120 33.16 -19.61 -24.54
CA ALA A 120 32.21 -20.60 -25.06
C ALA A 120 31.28 -21.13 -23.96
N VAL A 121 31.83 -21.38 -22.77
CA VAL A 121 31.04 -21.81 -21.59
C VAL A 121 30.01 -20.75 -21.17
N LEU A 122 30.36 -19.47 -21.30
CA LEU A 122 29.47 -18.33 -21.04
C LEU A 122 28.47 -18.06 -22.18
N GLY A 123 28.59 -18.75 -23.31
CA GLY A 123 27.68 -18.63 -24.45
C GLY A 123 27.95 -17.39 -25.33
N ILE A 124 29.23 -17.08 -25.61
CA ILE A 124 29.64 -15.92 -26.42
C ILE A 124 28.91 -15.81 -27.76
N GLU A 125 28.65 -16.91 -28.47
CA GLU A 125 27.98 -16.87 -29.78
C GLU A 125 26.53 -16.35 -29.66
N ALA A 126 25.79 -16.81 -28.65
CA ALA A 126 24.43 -16.37 -28.37
C ALA A 126 24.41 -14.91 -27.86
N PHE A 127 25.39 -14.53 -27.04
CA PHE A 127 25.55 -13.14 -26.59
C PHE A 127 25.81 -12.18 -27.76
N GLU A 128 26.70 -12.53 -28.67
CA GLU A 128 26.97 -11.71 -29.86
C GLU A 128 25.76 -11.62 -30.79
N ALA A 129 25.01 -12.72 -30.93
CA ALA A 129 23.77 -12.71 -31.69
C ALA A 129 22.75 -11.74 -31.06
N ALA A 130 22.56 -11.80 -29.74
CA ALA A 130 21.68 -10.88 -29.01
C ALA A 130 22.14 -9.41 -29.14
N ARG A 131 23.44 -9.12 -28.96
CA ARG A 131 24.00 -7.77 -29.16
C ARG A 131 23.75 -7.23 -30.56
N ARG A 132 23.96 -8.06 -31.60
CA ARG A 132 23.67 -7.66 -32.98
C ARG A 132 22.18 -7.42 -33.21
N ALA A 133 21.30 -8.27 -32.68
CA ALA A 133 19.86 -8.15 -32.82
C ALA A 133 19.31 -6.88 -32.16
N HIS A 134 19.85 -6.49 -30.99
CA HIS A 134 19.43 -5.31 -30.25
C HIS A 134 20.23 -4.04 -30.57
N GLY A 135 21.23 -4.11 -31.46
CA GLY A 135 22.07 -2.95 -31.82
C GLY A 135 22.97 -2.46 -30.68
N VAL A 136 23.34 -3.33 -29.74
CA VAL A 136 24.08 -2.97 -28.52
C VAL A 136 25.58 -3.26 -28.70
N THR A 137 26.41 -2.22 -28.61
CA THR A 137 27.87 -2.36 -28.71
C THR A 137 28.51 -2.76 -27.39
N ASP A 138 27.99 -2.32 -26.25
CA ASP A 138 28.43 -2.79 -24.93
C ASP A 138 27.19 -2.95 -24.08
N LEU A 139 27.05 -4.09 -23.41
CA LEU A 139 25.94 -4.29 -22.49
C LEU A 139 26.32 -3.65 -21.14
N PRO A 140 25.63 -2.58 -20.69
CA PRO A 140 25.96 -1.88 -19.44
C PRO A 140 26.00 -2.82 -18.23
N PHE A 141 26.69 -2.40 -17.17
CA PHE A 141 26.84 -3.20 -15.95
C PHE A 141 25.49 -3.60 -15.35
N ALA A 142 24.55 -2.65 -15.31
CA ALA A 142 23.23 -2.83 -14.74
C ALA A 142 22.21 -3.52 -15.68
N GLU A 143 22.58 -3.92 -16.89
CA GLU A 143 21.65 -4.45 -17.89
C GLU A 143 21.92 -5.91 -18.29
N SER A 144 20.86 -6.59 -18.68
CA SER A 144 20.88 -7.98 -19.16
C SER A 144 19.95 -8.17 -20.35
N PHE A 145 20.22 -9.23 -21.12
CA PHE A 145 19.27 -9.80 -22.06
C PHE A 145 18.43 -10.85 -21.34
N GLY A 146 17.23 -10.44 -20.91
CA GLY A 146 16.24 -11.33 -20.31
C GLY A 146 15.37 -12.02 -21.37
N CYS A 147 14.53 -12.96 -20.94
CA CYS A 147 13.46 -13.49 -21.80
C CYS A 147 12.08 -12.95 -21.43
N TYR A 148 11.21 -12.73 -22.42
CA TYR A 148 9.82 -12.32 -22.19
C TYR A 148 9.00 -13.48 -21.58
N THR A 149 9.07 -14.64 -22.21
CA THR A 149 8.48 -15.91 -21.77
C THR A 149 9.60 -16.84 -21.32
N PRO A 150 9.68 -17.18 -20.02
CA PRO A 150 10.71 -18.09 -19.49
C PRO A 150 10.52 -19.54 -19.93
N ALA A 151 11.58 -20.34 -19.80
CA ALA A 151 11.62 -21.70 -20.31
C ALA A 151 10.62 -22.64 -19.61
N PHE A 152 10.37 -22.44 -18.32
CA PHE A 152 9.35 -23.21 -17.57
C PHE A 152 7.92 -22.87 -17.98
N LEU A 153 7.73 -21.79 -18.74
CA LEU A 153 6.49 -21.38 -19.39
C LEU A 153 6.44 -21.77 -20.87
N GLY A 154 7.42 -22.54 -21.36
CA GLY A 154 7.50 -23.01 -22.74
C GLY A 154 8.08 -21.99 -23.72
N GLY A 155 8.62 -20.86 -23.23
CA GLY A 155 9.34 -19.92 -24.08
C GLY A 155 10.71 -20.46 -24.50
N ASP A 156 11.11 -20.19 -25.73
CA ASP A 156 12.46 -20.48 -26.20
C ASP A 156 13.37 -19.29 -25.85
N PRO A 157 14.32 -19.42 -24.90
CA PRO A 157 15.20 -18.32 -24.52
C PRO A 157 16.20 -17.92 -25.63
N ALA A 158 16.30 -18.69 -26.72
CA ALA A 158 17.12 -18.36 -27.87
C ALA A 158 16.34 -17.66 -29.00
N ALA A 159 15.01 -17.63 -28.93
CA ALA A 159 14.18 -16.98 -29.94
C ALA A 159 14.35 -15.45 -29.87
N PRO A 160 14.74 -14.76 -30.97
CA PRO A 160 14.98 -13.31 -30.95
C PRO A 160 13.81 -12.48 -30.45
N GLU A 161 12.58 -12.87 -30.79
CA GLU A 161 11.34 -12.24 -30.34
C GLU A 161 11.09 -12.41 -28.84
N ASN A 162 11.76 -13.36 -28.21
CA ASN A 162 11.65 -13.67 -26.80
C ASN A 162 12.77 -13.02 -25.98
N VAL A 163 13.70 -12.27 -26.58
CA VAL A 163 14.80 -11.61 -25.87
C VAL A 163 14.49 -10.13 -25.64
N LEU A 164 14.74 -9.63 -24.43
CA LEU A 164 14.51 -8.25 -24.02
C LEU A 164 15.78 -7.67 -23.40
N THR A 165 16.04 -6.37 -23.59
CA THR A 165 17.08 -5.66 -22.85
C THR A 165 16.44 -4.92 -21.68
N LEU A 166 16.82 -5.26 -20.45
CA LEU A 166 16.24 -4.72 -19.22
C LEU A 166 17.32 -4.57 -18.14
N PRO A 167 17.09 -3.68 -17.13
CA PRO A 167 17.90 -3.69 -15.93
C PRO A 167 17.90 -5.07 -15.28
N THR A 168 19.08 -5.60 -14.94
CA THR A 168 19.30 -6.94 -14.40
C THR A 168 18.44 -7.20 -13.17
N VAL A 169 18.43 -6.25 -12.22
CA VAL A 169 17.62 -6.36 -10.99
C VAL A 169 16.13 -6.47 -11.31
N ASN A 170 15.61 -5.62 -12.19
CA ASN A 170 14.20 -5.62 -12.56
C ASN A 170 13.81 -6.94 -13.25
N TYR A 171 14.65 -7.43 -14.16
CA TYR A 171 14.40 -8.70 -14.84
C TYR A 171 14.38 -9.87 -13.85
N THR A 172 15.37 -9.95 -12.95
CA THR A 172 15.45 -11.02 -11.95
C THR A 172 14.25 -10.97 -10.99
N LEU A 173 13.86 -9.80 -10.48
CA LEU A 173 12.65 -9.66 -9.64
C LEU A 173 11.37 -10.05 -10.39
N ALA A 174 11.22 -9.63 -11.65
CA ALA A 174 10.06 -9.97 -12.46
C ALA A 174 9.96 -11.49 -12.69
N MET A 175 11.09 -12.17 -12.92
CA MET A 175 11.09 -13.63 -13.04
C MET A 175 10.70 -14.31 -11.73
N ALA A 176 11.22 -13.86 -10.58
CA ALA A 176 10.86 -14.41 -9.27
C ALA A 176 9.34 -14.32 -9.02
N ASP A 177 8.74 -13.16 -9.32
CA ASP A 177 7.29 -12.95 -9.25
C ASP A 177 6.52 -13.89 -10.19
N VAL A 178 6.94 -13.99 -11.46
CA VAL A 178 6.35 -14.92 -12.45
C VAL A 178 6.40 -16.37 -11.96
N LYS A 179 7.51 -16.79 -11.33
CA LYS A 179 7.64 -18.14 -10.77
C LYS A 179 6.76 -18.36 -9.57
N GLN A 180 6.68 -17.39 -8.66
CA GLN A 180 5.79 -17.46 -7.51
C GLN A 180 4.33 -17.62 -7.98
N GLN A 181 3.89 -16.79 -8.93
CA GLN A 181 2.57 -16.90 -9.56
C GLN A 181 2.36 -18.26 -10.24
N TRP A 182 3.39 -18.77 -10.94
CA TRP A 182 3.35 -20.10 -11.56
C TRP A 182 3.24 -21.22 -10.53
N ASP A 183 4.02 -21.22 -9.47
CA ASP A 183 3.98 -22.25 -8.44
C ASP A 183 2.69 -22.23 -7.63
N SER A 184 2.09 -21.05 -7.42
CA SER A 184 0.80 -20.88 -6.75
C SER A 184 -0.42 -21.16 -7.66
N ARG A 185 -0.21 -21.51 -8.93
CA ARG A 185 -1.32 -21.70 -9.87
C ARG A 185 -2.20 -22.88 -9.49
N PRO A 186 -3.50 -22.86 -9.85
CA PRO A 186 -4.37 -24.04 -9.73
C PRO A 186 -3.79 -25.24 -10.48
N ALA A 187 -3.92 -26.43 -9.92
CA ALA A 187 -3.48 -27.65 -10.59
C ALA A 187 -4.15 -27.78 -11.98
N GLY A 188 -3.34 -28.01 -13.01
CA GLY A 188 -3.83 -28.12 -14.40
C GLY A 188 -3.93 -26.80 -15.17
N ALA A 189 -3.75 -25.64 -14.53
CA ALA A 189 -3.75 -24.35 -15.19
C ALA A 189 -2.66 -24.27 -16.28
N ARG A 190 -3.04 -23.77 -17.46
CA ARG A 190 -2.13 -23.49 -18.58
C ARG A 190 -1.87 -21.99 -18.67
N LEU A 191 -0.73 -21.61 -19.24
CA LEU A 191 -0.46 -20.20 -19.51
C LEU A 191 -1.35 -19.71 -20.66
N ALA A 192 -2.16 -18.66 -20.44
CA ALA A 192 -2.83 -17.93 -21.51
C ALA A 192 -1.91 -16.86 -22.09
N SER A 193 -1.42 -15.97 -21.23
CA SER A 193 -0.58 -14.84 -21.61
C SER A 193 0.29 -14.37 -20.45
N LEU A 194 1.34 -13.63 -20.79
CA LEU A 194 2.13 -12.82 -19.86
C LEU A 194 1.90 -11.37 -20.23
N GLU A 195 1.52 -10.53 -19.27
CA GLU A 195 1.20 -9.12 -19.51
C GLU A 195 1.95 -8.22 -18.52
N PRO A 196 2.64 -7.16 -18.98
CA PRO A 196 3.19 -6.15 -18.08
C PRO A 196 2.07 -5.30 -17.46
N ARG A 197 2.06 -5.14 -16.14
CA ARG A 197 1.11 -4.28 -15.41
C ARG A 197 1.78 -3.67 -14.17
N ASP A 198 1.72 -2.35 -14.05
CA ASP A 198 2.24 -1.60 -12.88
C ASP A 198 3.71 -1.90 -12.53
N GLY A 199 4.55 -2.10 -13.55
CA GLY A 199 5.97 -2.44 -13.37
C GLY A 199 6.24 -3.89 -12.98
N ARG A 200 5.21 -4.75 -12.92
CA ARG A 200 5.31 -6.20 -12.69
C ARG A 200 4.86 -7.01 -13.90
N MET A 201 5.24 -8.28 -13.95
CA MET A 201 4.78 -9.22 -14.97
C MET A 201 3.64 -10.05 -14.40
N ARG A 202 2.46 -9.94 -14.99
CA ARG A 202 1.29 -10.73 -14.61
C ARG A 202 1.21 -11.99 -15.46
N VAL A 203 1.11 -13.13 -14.80
CA VAL A 203 0.82 -14.41 -15.44
C VAL A 203 -0.70 -14.56 -15.54
N ILE A 204 -1.23 -14.60 -16.76
CA ILE A 204 -2.63 -14.92 -17.02
C ILE A 204 -2.71 -16.39 -17.34
N PHE A 205 -3.49 -17.12 -16.55
CA PHE A 205 -3.75 -18.53 -16.79
C PHE A 205 -4.99 -18.67 -17.67
N ASP A 206 -4.89 -19.54 -18.66
CA ASP A 206 -6.05 -20.05 -19.36
C ASP A 206 -6.69 -21.08 -18.45
N LEU A 207 -7.86 -20.72 -17.93
CA LEU A 207 -8.74 -21.61 -17.20
C LEU A 207 -9.85 -22.13 -18.13
N ASP A 208 -9.57 -22.32 -19.43
CA ASP A 208 -10.47 -22.96 -20.39
C ASP A 208 -10.85 -24.37 -19.91
N GLN A 209 -11.90 -24.34 -19.10
CA GLN A 209 -13.03 -25.23 -18.93
C GLN A 209 -12.95 -26.51 -19.74
N ASP A 210 -12.16 -27.46 -19.24
CA ASP A 210 -12.71 -28.81 -19.12
C ASP A 210 -13.38 -28.89 -17.75
N PRO A 211 -14.73 -28.82 -17.67
CA PRO A 211 -15.47 -29.04 -16.43
C PRO A 211 -15.14 -30.38 -15.77
N ALA A 212 -14.60 -31.34 -16.53
CA ALA A 212 -14.14 -32.62 -16.01
C ALA A 212 -12.75 -32.57 -15.35
N ALA A 213 -11.95 -31.51 -15.56
CA ALA A 213 -10.58 -31.42 -15.07
C ALA A 213 -10.39 -30.46 -13.87
N SER A 214 -11.42 -29.69 -13.50
CA SER A 214 -11.41 -28.87 -12.29
C SER A 214 -12.31 -29.49 -11.22
N PRO A 215 -11.77 -30.15 -10.19
CA PRO A 215 -12.56 -30.54 -9.03
C PRO A 215 -13.02 -29.24 -8.35
N GLY A 216 -14.30 -28.88 -8.49
CA GLY A 216 -14.92 -27.75 -7.78
C GLY A 216 -15.42 -26.57 -8.63
N ALA A 217 -15.20 -26.54 -9.95
CA ALA A 217 -15.75 -25.50 -10.82
C ALA A 217 -16.64 -26.11 -11.90
N GLY A 218 -17.94 -26.25 -11.59
CA GLY A 218 -18.98 -26.57 -12.59
C GLY A 218 -19.39 -28.04 -12.71
N THR A 219 -18.75 -28.96 -11.99
CA THR A 219 -19.32 -30.29 -11.74
C THR A 219 -20.17 -30.22 -10.47
N ARG A 220 -21.50 -30.32 -10.64
CA ARG A 220 -22.41 -30.51 -9.49
C ARG A 220 -21.88 -31.72 -8.72
N ALA A 221 -21.48 -31.52 -7.47
CA ALA A 221 -21.11 -32.66 -6.64
C ALA A 221 -22.35 -33.56 -6.52
N ASP A 222 -22.21 -34.87 -6.70
CA ASP A 222 -23.34 -35.79 -6.56
C ASP A 222 -23.72 -35.98 -5.07
N ALA A 223 -22.83 -35.60 -4.16
CA ALA A 223 -23.03 -35.62 -2.71
C ALA A 223 -22.12 -34.58 -2.03
N VAL A 224 -22.41 -34.27 -0.77
CA VAL A 224 -21.51 -33.47 0.08
C VAL A 224 -20.40 -34.37 0.60
N VAL A 225 -19.14 -33.98 0.37
CA VAL A 225 -17.95 -34.71 0.79
C VAL A 225 -17.26 -33.95 1.92
N VAL A 226 -16.77 -34.68 2.91
CA VAL A 226 -15.88 -34.14 3.95
C VAL A 226 -14.51 -33.89 3.33
N THR A 227 -14.12 -32.61 3.26
CA THR A 227 -12.90 -32.14 2.58
C THR A 227 -11.72 -31.91 3.53
N SER A 228 -11.96 -31.87 4.84
CA SER A 228 -10.90 -31.89 5.87
C SER A 228 -11.37 -32.70 7.07
N ALA A 229 -10.49 -33.57 7.58
CA ALA A 229 -10.72 -34.39 8.78
C ALA A 229 -9.77 -34.05 9.94
N GLU A 230 -8.74 -33.25 9.70
CA GLU A 230 -7.82 -32.73 10.72
C GLU A 230 -8.30 -31.32 11.12
N GLY A 231 -9.36 -31.25 11.94
CA GLY A 231 -10.02 -30.00 12.34
C GLY A 231 -11.56 -30.12 12.40
N PRO A 232 -12.30 -29.01 12.51
CA PRO A 232 -13.75 -29.03 12.33
C PRO A 232 -14.10 -29.62 10.95
N GLU A 233 -15.13 -30.48 10.89
CA GLU A 233 -15.54 -31.12 9.64
C GLU A 233 -15.95 -30.05 8.62
N VAL A 234 -15.15 -29.89 7.56
CA VAL A 234 -15.43 -28.96 6.44
C VAL A 234 -16.01 -29.73 5.27
N TYR A 235 -17.16 -29.30 4.80
CA TYR A 235 -17.90 -29.90 3.71
C TYR A 235 -17.68 -29.14 2.40
N ASN A 236 -17.41 -29.84 1.29
CA ASN A 236 -17.28 -29.29 -0.07
C ASN A 236 -16.46 -27.99 -0.19
N HIS A 237 -15.25 -27.97 0.38
CA HIS A 237 -14.32 -26.84 0.31
C HIS A 237 -14.91 -25.54 0.89
N GLY A 238 -15.54 -25.64 2.05
CA GLY A 238 -16.11 -24.50 2.78
C GLY A 238 -17.56 -24.18 2.42
N LEU A 239 -18.30 -25.11 1.80
CA LEU A 239 -19.75 -24.96 1.61
C LEU A 239 -20.47 -24.85 2.95
N ALA A 240 -20.05 -25.70 3.89
CA ALA A 240 -20.46 -25.63 5.29
C ALA A 240 -19.36 -26.20 6.17
N ARG A 241 -19.42 -25.87 7.45
CA ARG A 241 -18.53 -26.40 8.47
C ARG A 241 -19.28 -26.72 9.74
N ARG A 242 -18.90 -27.83 10.36
CA ARG A 242 -19.39 -28.22 11.67
C ARG A 242 -18.71 -27.36 12.74
N LEU A 243 -19.48 -26.92 13.72
CA LEU A 243 -18.94 -26.15 14.84
C LEU A 243 -18.46 -27.11 15.93
N ASP A 244 -17.26 -26.86 16.46
CA ASP A 244 -16.84 -27.49 17.71
C ASP A 244 -17.60 -26.89 18.91
N ALA A 245 -17.37 -27.42 20.11
CA ALA A 245 -18.08 -26.99 21.31
C ALA A 245 -17.84 -25.51 21.66
N GLU A 246 -16.65 -24.99 21.41
CA GLU A 246 -16.28 -23.61 21.74
C GLU A 246 -16.89 -22.64 20.74
N ALA A 247 -16.74 -22.93 19.44
CA ALA A 247 -17.35 -22.17 18.36
C ALA A 247 -18.88 -22.19 18.43
N ALA A 248 -19.48 -23.33 18.82
CA ALA A 248 -20.92 -23.43 19.05
C ALA A 248 -21.38 -22.58 20.24
N ALA A 249 -20.61 -22.52 21.33
CA ALA A 249 -20.93 -21.66 22.47
C ALA A 249 -20.89 -20.17 22.09
N ARG A 250 -19.82 -19.72 21.41
CA ARG A 250 -19.74 -18.35 20.89
C ARG A 250 -20.86 -18.02 19.90
N ALA A 251 -21.16 -18.94 18.99
CA ALA A 251 -22.24 -18.78 18.04
C ALA A 251 -23.61 -18.67 18.74
N ALA A 252 -23.83 -19.41 19.83
CA ALA A 252 -25.05 -19.33 20.62
C ALA A 252 -25.20 -17.98 21.34
N GLU A 253 -24.11 -17.42 21.88
CA GLU A 253 -24.11 -16.08 22.47
C GLU A 253 -24.45 -15.01 21.42
N ASN A 254 -23.80 -15.05 20.26
CA ASN A 254 -24.09 -14.14 19.15
C ASN A 254 -25.54 -14.27 18.65
N LEU A 255 -26.03 -15.51 18.55
CA LEU A 255 -27.39 -15.80 18.13
C LEU A 255 -28.43 -15.21 19.11
N ALA A 256 -28.24 -15.42 20.42
CA ALA A 256 -29.10 -14.81 21.44
C ALA A 256 -29.01 -13.28 21.43
N GLY A 257 -27.80 -12.77 21.20
CA GLY A 257 -27.53 -11.36 20.96
C GLY A 257 -28.20 -10.80 19.72
N ALA A 258 -28.61 -11.62 18.75
CA ALA A 258 -29.21 -11.17 17.49
C ALA A 258 -30.72 -11.34 17.45
N PHE A 259 -31.17 -12.54 17.76
CA PHE A 259 -32.56 -12.99 17.63
C PHE A 259 -33.31 -13.00 18.97
N GLY A 260 -32.64 -12.66 20.07
CA GLY A 260 -33.20 -12.65 21.41
C GLY A 260 -32.99 -13.98 22.16
N PRO A 261 -33.33 -14.03 23.47
CA PRO A 261 -33.08 -15.19 24.31
C PRO A 261 -33.88 -16.44 23.89
N ASP A 262 -34.97 -16.26 23.13
CA ASP A 262 -35.81 -17.35 22.63
C ASP A 262 -35.19 -18.12 21.47
N ALA A 263 -34.10 -17.63 20.89
CA ALA A 263 -33.29 -18.35 19.89
C ALA A 263 -32.43 -19.47 20.55
N ALA A 264 -33.00 -20.15 21.55
CA ALA A 264 -32.32 -21.16 22.35
C ALA A 264 -32.09 -22.44 21.53
N GLY A 265 -30.84 -22.90 21.51
CA GLY A 265 -30.48 -24.15 20.85
C GLY A 265 -28.97 -24.36 20.81
N THR A 266 -28.56 -25.45 20.17
CA THR A 266 -27.14 -25.75 19.95
C THR A 266 -26.79 -25.50 18.49
N PRO A 267 -25.98 -24.48 18.16
CA PRO A 267 -25.45 -24.32 16.81
C PRO A 267 -24.66 -25.56 16.41
N VAL A 268 -25.01 -26.17 15.27
CA VAL A 268 -24.38 -27.41 14.79
C VAL A 268 -23.57 -27.20 13.51
N LEU A 269 -23.96 -26.24 12.69
CA LEU A 269 -23.35 -25.96 11.39
C LEU A 269 -23.37 -24.46 11.10
N VAL A 270 -22.36 -24.00 10.38
CA VAL A 270 -22.38 -22.69 9.72
C VAL A 270 -22.03 -22.87 8.25
N ASP A 271 -22.75 -22.21 7.36
CA ASP A 271 -22.52 -22.31 5.92
C ASP A 271 -21.61 -21.20 5.37
N TRP A 272 -21.34 -21.27 4.07
CA TRP A 272 -20.50 -20.32 3.36
C TRP A 272 -21.00 -18.87 3.42
N ARG A 273 -22.28 -18.62 3.69
CA ARG A 273 -22.87 -17.27 3.86
C ARG A 273 -22.87 -16.80 5.31
N GLY A 274 -22.34 -17.62 6.21
CA GLY A 274 -22.37 -17.36 7.64
C GLY A 274 -23.74 -17.63 8.25
N ARG A 275 -24.63 -18.40 7.61
CA ARG A 275 -25.93 -18.76 8.23
C ARG A 275 -25.71 -19.87 9.25
N LEU A 276 -26.31 -19.73 10.44
CA LEU A 276 -26.20 -20.72 11.50
C LEU A 276 -27.37 -21.71 11.42
N TYR A 277 -27.06 -22.99 11.49
CA TYR A 277 -28.05 -24.05 11.64
C TYR A 277 -28.00 -24.53 13.08
N VAL A 278 -29.13 -24.39 13.76
CA VAL A 278 -29.24 -24.54 15.20
C VAL A 278 -30.23 -25.64 15.49
N ARG A 279 -29.80 -26.63 16.27
CA ARG A 279 -30.69 -27.67 16.78
C ARG A 279 -31.48 -27.12 17.96
N THR A 280 -32.79 -27.17 17.86
CA THR A 280 -33.75 -26.63 18.84
C THR A 280 -34.76 -27.70 19.23
N GLN A 281 -35.36 -27.54 20.41
CA GLN A 281 -36.47 -28.37 20.88
C GLN A 281 -37.74 -27.51 20.86
N ALA A 282 -38.44 -27.50 19.73
CA ALA A 282 -39.68 -26.74 19.56
C ALA A 282 -40.87 -27.69 19.70
N ASP A 283 -41.79 -27.40 20.63
CA ASP A 283 -43.00 -28.20 20.88
C ASP A 283 -42.72 -29.69 21.18
N GLY A 284 -41.55 -30.00 21.75
CA GLY A 284 -41.11 -31.36 22.07
C GLY A 284 -40.60 -32.17 20.87
N ALA A 285 -40.46 -31.56 19.69
CA ALA A 285 -39.80 -32.15 18.53
C ALA A 285 -38.40 -31.55 18.31
N ASP A 286 -37.46 -32.38 17.89
CA ASP A 286 -36.11 -31.94 17.51
C ASP A 286 -36.18 -31.33 16.11
N ALA A 287 -35.69 -30.10 15.96
CA ALA A 287 -35.75 -29.35 14.70
C ALA A 287 -34.46 -28.57 14.44
N ILE A 288 -34.10 -28.45 13.16
CA ILE A 288 -33.01 -27.58 12.70
C ILE A 288 -33.60 -26.28 12.17
N VAL A 289 -33.23 -25.19 12.84
CA VAL A 289 -33.60 -23.83 12.45
C VAL A 289 -32.38 -23.15 11.85
N ARG A 290 -32.52 -22.66 10.62
CA ARG A 290 -31.53 -21.83 9.93
C ARG A 290 -31.77 -20.37 10.29
N TYR A 291 -30.76 -19.73 10.86
CA TYR A 291 -30.73 -18.31 11.17
C TYR A 291 -29.84 -17.57 10.18
N ASP A 292 -30.42 -16.61 9.48
CA ASP A 292 -29.70 -15.74 8.55
C ASP A 292 -29.55 -14.34 9.18
N PRO A 293 -28.32 -13.94 9.58
CA PRO A 293 -28.11 -12.65 10.19
C PRO A 293 -28.34 -11.51 9.19
N ALA A 294 -28.12 -11.72 7.88
CA ALA A 294 -28.24 -10.67 6.86
C ALA A 294 -29.67 -10.14 6.74
N THR A 295 -30.65 -11.04 6.91
CA THR A 295 -32.09 -10.76 6.80
C THR A 295 -32.80 -10.75 8.15
N LEU A 296 -32.11 -11.16 9.22
CA LEU A 296 -32.70 -11.49 10.52
C LEU A 296 -33.92 -12.43 10.41
N THR A 297 -33.80 -13.47 9.59
CA THR A 297 -34.84 -14.50 9.46
C THR A 297 -34.42 -15.80 10.11
N ALA A 298 -35.39 -16.49 10.72
CA ALA A 298 -35.25 -17.84 11.24
C ALA A 298 -36.25 -18.76 10.51
N GLU A 299 -35.77 -19.88 9.99
CA GLU A 299 -36.58 -20.82 9.22
C GLU A 299 -36.28 -22.26 9.64
N THR A 300 -37.31 -23.05 9.94
CA THR A 300 -37.16 -24.49 10.18
C THR A 300 -36.90 -25.20 8.85
N VAL A 301 -35.72 -25.78 8.68
CA VAL A 301 -35.27 -26.39 7.42
C VAL A 301 -35.28 -27.92 7.44
N ALA A 302 -35.28 -28.54 8.63
CA ALA A 302 -35.32 -30.00 8.78
C ALA A 302 -35.77 -30.42 10.19
N GLU A 303 -36.19 -31.69 10.32
CA GLU A 303 -36.29 -32.40 11.61
C GLU A 303 -34.88 -32.82 12.09
N GLY A 304 -34.67 -32.85 13.40
CA GLY A 304 -33.33 -32.78 14.01
C GLY A 304 -32.52 -34.07 14.05
N GLU A 305 -33.16 -35.24 14.09
CA GLU A 305 -32.47 -36.51 14.41
C GLU A 305 -31.46 -36.94 13.33
N ASP A 306 -31.68 -36.54 12.06
CA ASP A 306 -30.88 -37.02 10.92
C ASP A 306 -30.15 -35.91 10.13
N PHE A 307 -30.24 -34.64 10.52
CA PHE A 307 -29.75 -33.55 9.67
C PHE A 307 -28.26 -33.64 9.34
N LEU A 308 -27.41 -33.94 10.33
CA LEU A 308 -25.96 -34.06 10.11
C LEU A 308 -25.60 -35.29 9.26
N GLU A 309 -26.35 -36.39 9.38
CA GLU A 309 -26.16 -37.57 8.54
C GLU A 309 -26.58 -37.27 7.09
N ARG A 310 -27.72 -36.58 6.92
CA ARG A 310 -28.26 -36.15 5.64
C ARG A 310 -27.34 -35.19 4.90
N ILE A 311 -26.57 -34.33 5.59
CA ILE A 311 -25.58 -33.46 4.93
C ILE A 311 -24.74 -34.27 3.94
N THR A 312 -24.20 -35.41 4.37
CA THR A 312 -23.28 -36.22 3.54
C THR A 312 -23.96 -37.21 2.60
N THR A 313 -25.24 -37.50 2.80
CA THR A 313 -25.95 -38.60 2.12
C THR A 313 -27.10 -38.16 1.22
N ASP A 314 -27.64 -36.95 1.41
CA ASP A 314 -28.81 -36.43 0.71
C ASP A 314 -28.40 -35.29 -0.25
N PRO A 315 -28.46 -35.49 -1.58
CA PRO A 315 -28.12 -34.46 -2.55
C PRO A 315 -28.96 -33.18 -2.42
N ALA A 316 -30.16 -33.23 -1.82
CA ALA A 316 -30.97 -32.04 -1.55
C ALA A 316 -30.28 -31.04 -0.62
N MET A 317 -29.28 -31.49 0.15
CA MET A 317 -28.48 -30.63 1.02
C MET A 317 -27.60 -29.65 0.23
N LEU A 318 -27.21 -29.99 -1.00
CA LEU A 318 -26.47 -29.07 -1.87
C LEU A 318 -27.33 -27.87 -2.29
N ASP A 319 -28.62 -28.13 -2.55
CA ASP A 319 -29.57 -27.08 -2.92
C ASP A 319 -29.92 -26.23 -1.68
N LEU A 320 -30.10 -26.84 -0.50
CA LEU A 320 -30.33 -26.13 0.77
C LEU A 320 -29.15 -25.22 1.16
N LEU A 321 -27.92 -25.66 0.92
CA LEU A 321 -26.68 -24.92 1.20
C LEU A 321 -26.26 -23.99 0.06
N GLU A 322 -27.02 -23.94 -1.04
CA GLU A 322 -26.77 -23.08 -2.21
C GLU A 322 -25.39 -23.30 -2.86
N GLU A 323 -24.99 -24.56 -3.07
CA GLU A 323 -23.64 -24.90 -3.61
C GLU A 323 -23.33 -24.19 -4.93
N HIS A 324 -24.29 -24.09 -5.84
CA HIS A 324 -24.10 -23.35 -7.09
C HIS A 324 -23.79 -21.86 -6.88
N ALA A 325 -24.41 -21.22 -5.89
CA ALA A 325 -24.13 -19.82 -5.57
C ALA A 325 -22.75 -19.68 -4.93
N LYS A 326 -22.38 -20.58 -4.00
CA LYS A 326 -21.03 -20.64 -3.42
C LYS A 326 -19.96 -20.78 -4.50
N SER A 327 -20.13 -21.72 -5.41
CA SER A 327 -19.16 -22.02 -6.46
C SER A 327 -18.99 -20.84 -7.43
N ARG A 328 -20.09 -20.13 -7.75
CA ARG A 328 -20.04 -18.87 -8.51
C ARG A 328 -19.27 -17.77 -7.77
N GLU A 329 -19.54 -17.57 -6.48
CA GLU A 329 -18.85 -16.53 -5.70
C GLU A 329 -17.38 -16.84 -5.48
N CYS A 330 -17.02 -18.09 -5.21
CA CYS A 330 -15.63 -18.53 -5.11
C CYS A 330 -14.90 -18.32 -6.44
N ALA A 331 -15.52 -18.65 -7.58
CA ALA A 331 -14.92 -18.39 -8.89
C ALA A 331 -14.74 -16.88 -9.15
N ARG A 332 -15.73 -16.05 -8.81
CA ARG A 332 -15.66 -14.58 -8.95
C ARG A 332 -14.55 -13.98 -8.10
N LEU A 333 -14.48 -14.37 -6.83
CA LEU A 333 -13.46 -13.92 -5.87
C LEU A 333 -12.11 -14.63 -6.04
N ARG A 334 -12.02 -15.58 -6.98
CA ARG A 334 -10.84 -16.43 -7.21
C ARG A 334 -10.37 -17.15 -5.94
N LEU A 335 -11.32 -17.53 -5.09
CA LEU A 335 -11.07 -18.30 -3.88
C LEU A 335 -11.10 -19.79 -4.22
N PRO A 336 -9.98 -20.53 -4.12
CA PRO A 336 -9.99 -21.98 -4.31
C PRO A 336 -10.79 -22.68 -3.22
N LEU A 337 -10.83 -22.09 -2.02
CA LEU A 337 -11.65 -22.50 -0.89
C LEU A 337 -11.95 -21.27 -0.01
N ILE A 338 -13.05 -21.30 0.73
CA ILE A 338 -13.33 -20.28 1.75
C ILE A 338 -12.47 -20.63 2.98
N PRO A 339 -11.61 -19.71 3.47
CA PRO A 339 -10.76 -20.00 4.61
C PRO A 339 -11.54 -20.44 5.85
N GLU A 340 -10.90 -21.24 6.69
CA GLU A 340 -11.48 -21.63 7.97
C GLU A 340 -11.79 -20.38 8.82
N GLY A 341 -12.97 -20.35 9.44
CA GLY A 341 -13.44 -19.18 10.20
C GLY A 341 -14.06 -18.06 9.36
N TYR A 342 -14.03 -18.12 8.03
CA TYR A 342 -14.57 -17.08 7.16
C TYR A 342 -15.92 -17.45 6.52
N SER A 343 -16.68 -16.44 6.15
CA SER A 343 -17.89 -16.55 5.33
C SER A 343 -17.84 -15.49 4.24
N LEU A 344 -18.52 -15.77 3.12
CA LEU A 344 -18.77 -14.77 2.09
C LEU A 344 -20.07 -14.07 2.44
N VAL A 345 -19.99 -12.77 2.70
CA VAL A 345 -21.11 -11.98 3.22
C VAL A 345 -21.35 -10.75 2.35
N PRO A 346 -22.58 -10.24 2.26
CA PRO A 346 -22.82 -8.98 1.58
C PRO A 346 -22.11 -7.84 2.33
N PRO A 347 -21.74 -6.75 1.63
CA PRO A 347 -20.97 -5.65 2.22
C PRO A 347 -21.81 -4.85 3.24
N ALA A 348 -23.13 -4.89 3.07
CA ALA A 348 -24.10 -4.45 4.05
C ALA A 348 -25.30 -5.42 4.08
N PRO A 349 -25.87 -5.71 5.26
CA PRO A 349 -27.05 -6.55 5.37
C PRO A 349 -28.23 -5.96 4.58
N PRO A 350 -28.97 -6.77 3.81
CA PRO A 350 -30.21 -6.34 3.14
C PRO A 350 -31.23 -5.68 4.08
N ALA A 351 -31.32 -6.18 5.31
CA ALA A 351 -32.19 -5.62 6.35
C ALA A 351 -31.81 -4.18 6.75
N VAL A 352 -30.61 -3.72 6.39
CA VAL A 352 -30.08 -2.38 6.68
C VAL A 352 -30.17 -1.46 5.47
N THR A 353 -29.86 -1.98 4.26
CA THR A 353 -29.86 -1.17 3.03
C THR A 353 -31.22 -1.07 2.36
N GLY A 354 -32.13 -2.01 2.67
CA GLY A 354 -33.40 -2.18 1.95
C GLY A 354 -33.22 -2.65 0.50
N GLN A 355 -32.01 -3.02 0.09
CA GLN A 355 -31.72 -3.62 -1.21
C GLN A 355 -31.82 -5.14 -1.10
N ASP A 356 -32.45 -5.76 -2.10
CA ASP A 356 -32.48 -7.21 -2.24
C ASP A 356 -31.03 -7.71 -2.38
N PRO A 357 -30.57 -8.74 -1.64
CA PRO A 357 -29.20 -9.30 -1.72
C PRO A 357 -28.81 -9.88 -3.10
N VAL A 358 -29.62 -9.63 -4.12
CA VAL A 358 -29.55 -10.23 -5.46
C VAL A 358 -28.52 -9.53 -6.34
N ASP A 359 -27.66 -8.67 -5.79
CA ASP A 359 -26.41 -8.36 -6.49
C ASP A 359 -25.34 -9.38 -6.06
N PRO A 360 -25.18 -10.50 -6.79
CA PRO A 360 -24.15 -11.49 -6.52
C PRO A 360 -22.73 -10.87 -6.55
N ASP A 361 -22.53 -9.72 -7.19
CA ASP A 361 -21.21 -9.08 -7.25
C ASP A 361 -20.78 -8.44 -5.91
N ALA A 362 -21.65 -8.41 -4.90
CA ALA A 362 -21.40 -7.68 -3.65
C ALA A 362 -20.70 -8.50 -2.55
N PHE A 363 -20.61 -9.83 -2.66
CA PHE A 363 -20.09 -10.67 -1.56
C PHE A 363 -18.57 -10.46 -1.32
N ARG A 364 -18.16 -10.47 -0.04
CA ARG A 364 -16.76 -10.34 0.42
C ARG A 364 -16.46 -11.36 1.51
N GLY A 365 -15.20 -11.76 1.65
CA GLY A 365 -14.76 -12.59 2.78
C GLY A 365 -14.77 -11.80 4.09
N MET A 366 -15.37 -12.34 5.14
CA MET A 366 -15.36 -11.78 6.49
C MET A 366 -15.22 -12.89 7.52
N ALA A 367 -14.49 -12.62 8.62
CA ALA A 367 -14.45 -13.52 9.76
C ALA A 367 -15.89 -13.69 10.30
N THR A 368 -16.29 -14.94 10.52
CA THR A 368 -17.70 -15.27 10.72
C THR A 368 -18.22 -14.84 12.07
N ASP A 369 -17.36 -14.90 13.09
CA ASP A 369 -17.61 -14.34 14.41
C ASP A 369 -17.80 -12.82 14.37
N VAL A 370 -16.94 -12.10 13.62
CA VAL A 370 -17.09 -10.66 13.37
C VAL A 370 -18.41 -10.38 12.67
N TYR A 371 -18.75 -11.15 11.63
CA TYR A 371 -20.01 -11.01 10.92
C TYR A 371 -21.23 -11.18 11.83
N TRP A 372 -21.22 -12.21 12.68
CA TRP A 372 -22.28 -12.49 13.65
C TRP A 372 -22.35 -11.51 14.80
N TRP A 373 -21.25 -10.86 15.15
CA TRP A 373 -21.26 -9.76 16.10
C TRP A 373 -21.78 -8.46 15.46
N LEU A 374 -21.33 -8.15 14.25
CA LEU A 374 -21.58 -6.90 13.53
C LEU A 374 -23.03 -6.75 13.05
N VAL A 375 -23.51 -7.74 12.29
CA VAL A 375 -24.79 -7.62 11.58
C VAL A 375 -25.98 -7.40 12.51
N PRO A 376 -26.09 -8.10 13.65
CA PRO A 376 -27.19 -7.84 14.57
C PRO A 376 -27.19 -6.41 15.13
N GLN A 377 -26.00 -5.84 15.37
CA GLN A 377 -25.87 -4.45 15.82
C GLN A 377 -26.29 -3.49 14.71
N LEU A 378 -25.85 -3.73 13.48
CA LEU A 378 -26.27 -2.96 12.30
C LEU A 378 -27.78 -2.97 12.13
N VAL A 379 -28.43 -4.14 12.21
CA VAL A 379 -29.88 -4.24 11.99
C VAL A 379 -30.67 -3.67 13.17
N ARG A 380 -30.22 -3.87 14.42
CA ARG A 380 -30.85 -3.24 15.59
C ARG A 380 -30.79 -1.73 15.50
N ALA A 381 -29.61 -1.20 15.24
CA ALA A 381 -29.43 0.21 15.10
C ALA A 381 -30.21 0.76 13.90
N ALA A 382 -30.23 0.05 12.75
CA ALA A 382 -31.08 0.39 11.60
C ALA A 382 -32.57 0.48 11.95
N ARG A 383 -33.09 -0.38 12.83
CA ARG A 383 -34.49 -0.31 13.33
C ARG A 383 -34.78 0.91 14.20
N GLU A 384 -33.76 1.51 14.80
CA GLU A 384 -33.90 2.76 15.57
C GLU A 384 -33.92 4.00 14.67
N PHE A 385 -33.54 3.89 13.39
CA PHE A 385 -33.65 5.00 12.45
C PHE A 385 -35.09 5.20 11.99
N ASP A 386 -35.36 6.44 11.61
CA ASP A 386 -36.50 6.80 10.79
C ASP A 386 -36.54 5.87 9.55
N PRO A 387 -37.64 5.13 9.30
CA PRO A 387 -37.74 4.23 8.15
C PRO A 387 -37.56 4.92 6.80
N ASP A 388 -37.68 6.26 6.74
CA ASP A 388 -37.40 7.05 5.55
C ASP A 388 -35.90 7.38 5.36
N ARG A 389 -35.05 7.06 6.35
CA ARG A 389 -33.59 7.23 6.28
C ARG A 389 -32.91 5.89 6.00
N ARG A 390 -32.08 5.87 4.95
CA ARG A 390 -31.24 4.72 4.63
C ARG A 390 -29.92 4.80 5.36
N LEU A 391 -29.36 3.65 5.74
CA LEU A 391 -27.99 3.59 6.23
C LEU A 391 -27.02 3.71 5.05
N GLN A 392 -26.14 4.71 5.10
CA GLN A 392 -25.11 4.92 4.09
C GLN A 392 -23.78 4.30 4.49
N GLY A 393 -23.53 3.98 5.76
CA GLY A 393 -22.22 3.49 6.21
C GLY A 393 -22.20 3.15 7.69
N TYR A 394 -21.15 2.44 8.12
CA TYR A 394 -20.85 2.21 9.53
C TYR A 394 -19.36 2.33 9.80
N LEU A 395 -19.02 2.79 10.99
CA LEU A 395 -17.65 3.02 11.47
C LEU A 395 -17.51 2.41 12.87
N PHE A 396 -16.35 1.80 13.11
CA PHE A 396 -15.89 1.49 14.47
C PHE A 396 -14.79 2.48 14.84
N ALA A 397 -15.07 3.33 15.82
CA ALA A 397 -14.08 4.21 16.40
C ALA A 397 -13.16 3.44 17.37
N PRO A 398 -11.93 3.94 17.61
CA PRO A 398 -11.10 3.49 18.73
C PRO A 398 -11.93 3.42 20.02
N GLY A 399 -11.81 2.31 20.76
CA GLY A 399 -12.66 2.01 21.93
C GLY A 399 -13.95 1.24 21.63
N GLY A 400 -14.13 0.71 20.41
CA GLY A 400 -15.22 -0.22 20.06
C GLY A 400 -16.59 0.46 19.90
N THR A 401 -16.61 1.79 19.81
CA THR A 401 -17.87 2.53 19.62
C THR A 401 -18.33 2.39 18.18
N PHE A 402 -19.51 1.81 18.02
CA PHE A 402 -20.19 1.67 16.73
C PHE A 402 -20.91 2.97 16.37
N ARG A 403 -20.64 3.50 15.19
CA ARG A 403 -21.27 4.70 14.64
C ARG A 403 -21.87 4.39 13.27
N LEU A 404 -22.99 5.04 13.01
CA LEU A 404 -23.78 4.84 11.81
C LEU A 404 -23.88 6.14 11.02
N GLN A 405 -23.66 6.03 9.72
CA GLN A 405 -23.80 7.15 8.80
C GLN A 405 -25.21 7.15 8.20
N PRO A 406 -26.07 8.11 8.54
CA PRO A 406 -27.35 8.26 7.89
C PRO A 406 -27.13 8.79 6.46
N ALA A 407 -27.84 8.24 5.48
CA ALA A 407 -27.89 8.82 4.15
C ALA A 407 -28.47 10.24 4.24
N PRO A 408 -27.94 11.21 3.48
CA PRO A 408 -28.58 12.51 3.36
C PRO A 408 -30.02 12.31 2.90
N ALA A 409 -30.96 13.07 3.49
CA ALA A 409 -32.36 13.01 3.09
C ALA A 409 -32.45 13.42 1.61
N GLY A 410 -32.50 12.44 0.71
CA GLY A 410 -32.75 12.67 -0.70
C GLY A 410 -34.11 13.34 -0.87
N ALA A 411 -34.23 14.24 -1.85
CA ALA A 411 -35.53 14.78 -2.21
C ALA A 411 -36.48 13.61 -2.54
N PRO A 412 -37.71 13.59 -2.00
CA PRO A 412 -38.64 12.48 -2.21
C PRO A 412 -38.87 12.25 -3.71
N GLY A 413 -38.48 11.07 -4.20
CA GLY A 413 -38.67 10.64 -5.59
C GLY A 413 -37.39 10.46 -6.44
N GLN A 414 -36.20 10.77 -5.92
CA GLN A 414 -34.95 10.42 -6.60
C GLN A 414 -34.55 8.98 -6.25
N ALA A 415 -34.69 8.05 -7.21
CA ALA A 415 -34.11 6.72 -7.08
C ALA A 415 -32.59 6.88 -6.95
N SER A 416 -32.03 6.51 -5.79
CA SER A 416 -30.59 6.44 -5.60
C SER A 416 -30.02 5.51 -6.67
N VAL A 417 -29.12 6.03 -7.51
CA VAL A 417 -28.34 5.21 -8.43
C VAL A 417 -27.62 4.15 -7.58
N PRO A 418 -27.77 2.84 -7.84
CA PRO A 418 -26.99 1.84 -7.13
C PRO A 418 -25.50 2.13 -7.34
N PRO A 419 -24.66 1.99 -6.30
CA PRO A 419 -23.23 2.26 -6.42
C PRO A 419 -22.64 1.42 -7.56
N ARG A 420 -21.76 2.00 -8.38
CA ARG A 420 -21.06 1.24 -9.41
C ARG A 420 -20.02 0.33 -8.77
N PRO A 421 -19.93 -0.95 -9.16
CA PRO A 421 -19.00 -1.88 -8.54
C PRO A 421 -17.61 -1.75 -9.18
N TRP A 422 -16.71 -1.00 -8.56
CA TRP A 422 -15.28 -1.29 -8.62
C TRP A 422 -14.55 -0.68 -7.41
N GLU A 423 -13.99 -1.54 -6.56
CA GLU A 423 -12.56 -1.56 -6.24
C GLU A 423 -12.29 -2.90 -5.53
N ASP A 424 -11.34 -3.61 -6.14
CA ASP A 424 -11.05 -5.02 -5.97
C ASP A 424 -10.21 -5.24 -4.71
N THR A 425 -10.85 -5.47 -3.56
CA THR A 425 -10.15 -6.01 -2.38
C THR A 425 -9.84 -7.51 -2.53
N ALA A 426 -10.14 -8.16 -3.68
CA ALA A 426 -9.93 -9.60 -3.86
C ALA A 426 -8.47 -10.00 -4.11
N GLY A 427 -7.51 -9.10 -3.87
CA GLY A 427 -6.07 -9.36 -4.01
C GLY A 427 -5.25 -9.22 -2.72
N ALA A 428 -5.82 -8.72 -1.63
CA ALA A 428 -5.10 -8.72 -0.35
C ALA A 428 -5.18 -10.13 0.26
N PRO A 429 -4.06 -10.72 0.74
CA PRO A 429 -4.15 -11.89 1.59
C PRO A 429 -5.10 -11.57 2.74
N ILE A 430 -6.03 -12.47 3.01
CA ILE A 430 -6.92 -12.39 4.16
C ILE A 430 -6.01 -12.56 5.39
N GLU A 431 -5.54 -11.46 5.98
CA GLU A 431 -4.78 -11.48 7.22
C GLU A 431 -5.71 -11.86 8.38
N ALA A 432 -5.24 -12.74 9.25
CA ALA A 432 -6.03 -13.37 10.31
C ALA A 432 -6.42 -12.42 11.47
N GLU A 433 -6.12 -11.14 11.38
CA GLU A 433 -6.28 -10.14 12.45
C GLU A 433 -7.05 -8.88 12.02
N ALA A 434 -8.07 -8.98 11.15
CA ALA A 434 -8.87 -7.81 10.79
C ALA A 434 -9.81 -7.38 11.93
N PRO A 435 -9.91 -6.06 12.19
CA PRO A 435 -11.09 -5.37 11.67
C PRO A 435 -10.79 -3.94 11.18
N HIS A 436 -10.44 -3.72 9.91
CA HIS A 436 -10.30 -2.34 9.40
C HIS A 436 -11.02 -2.13 8.05
N HIS A 437 -12.24 -1.59 8.16
CA HIS A 437 -13.08 -0.87 7.17
C HIS A 437 -13.56 -1.52 5.86
N VAL A 438 -14.87 -1.35 5.59
CA VAL A 438 -15.46 -1.35 4.24
C VAL A 438 -16.12 0.02 4.01
N ALA A 439 -15.77 0.69 2.92
CA ALA A 439 -16.47 1.89 2.46
C ALA A 439 -17.89 1.54 2.00
N LEU A 440 -18.87 2.32 2.45
CA LEU A 440 -20.16 2.46 1.76
C LEU A 440 -20.21 3.90 1.22
N ALA A 441 -20.27 4.03 -0.11
CA ALA A 441 -19.98 5.20 -0.97
C ALA A 441 -20.90 6.43 -0.77
N GLU A 442 -20.71 7.65 -1.32
CA GLU A 442 -19.61 8.37 -1.98
C GLU A 442 -19.39 9.63 -1.12
N THR A 443 -18.39 9.66 -0.23
CA THR A 443 -17.94 10.96 0.34
C THR A 443 -17.34 11.85 -0.75
N GLY A 444 -17.08 11.26 -1.92
CA GLY A 444 -16.19 11.76 -2.94
C GLY A 444 -14.73 11.72 -2.51
N VAL A 445 -14.40 11.20 -1.31
CA VAL A 445 -13.05 11.02 -0.78
C VAL A 445 -12.64 9.56 -1.00
N GLU A 446 -11.74 9.34 -1.96
CA GLU A 446 -11.29 8.04 -2.43
C GLU A 446 -9.79 7.91 -2.25
N VAL A 447 -9.29 6.74 -1.85
CA VAL A 447 -7.85 6.45 -1.85
C VAL A 447 -7.43 6.17 -3.28
N THR A 448 -6.58 7.02 -3.85
CA THR A 448 -6.18 6.97 -5.26
C THR A 448 -4.76 6.48 -5.49
N ALA A 449 -3.95 6.45 -4.44
CA ALA A 449 -2.63 5.84 -4.42
C ALA A 449 -2.20 5.53 -2.98
N LEU A 450 -1.22 4.64 -2.86
CA LEU A 450 -0.50 4.36 -1.63
C LEU A 450 0.98 4.64 -1.92
N ASP A 451 1.58 5.57 -1.17
CA ASP A 451 3.04 5.65 -1.09
C ASP A 451 3.50 4.45 -0.25
N PRO A 452 4.46 3.61 -0.71
CA PRO A 452 4.98 2.51 0.09
C PRO A 452 5.64 3.07 1.36
N ALA A 453 4.85 3.18 2.43
CA ALA A 453 5.21 3.90 3.64
C ALA A 453 6.09 3.05 4.57
N GLU A 454 7.04 3.70 5.22
CA GLU A 454 7.74 3.17 6.40
C GLU A 454 7.18 3.87 7.66
N GLY A 455 6.32 3.17 8.41
CA GLY A 455 5.90 3.56 9.75
C GLY A 455 4.88 4.70 9.88
N VAL A 456 4.40 4.89 11.12
CA VAL A 456 3.45 5.95 11.50
C VAL A 456 4.18 7.20 12.01
N PRO A 457 3.62 8.41 11.85
CA PRO A 457 4.19 9.63 12.43
C PRO A 457 4.49 9.46 13.92
N GLN A 458 5.72 9.82 14.32
CA GLN A 458 6.13 9.79 15.72
C GLN A 458 5.81 11.14 16.40
N GLY A 459 5.56 11.11 17.71
CA GLY A 459 5.40 12.32 18.53
C GLY A 459 4.16 12.33 19.43
N SER A 460 3.13 11.54 19.10
CA SER A 460 1.94 11.34 19.94
C SER A 460 1.45 9.88 19.85
N PRO A 461 1.22 9.20 20.99
CA PRO A 461 0.57 7.88 21.01
C PRO A 461 -0.81 7.88 20.35
N GLU A 462 -1.58 8.95 20.51
CA GLU A 462 -2.91 9.11 19.92
C GLU A 462 -2.84 9.17 18.38
N VAL A 463 -1.84 9.87 17.83
CA VAL A 463 -1.59 9.89 16.39
C VAL A 463 -1.19 8.50 15.90
N ALA A 464 -0.27 7.83 16.59
CA ALA A 464 0.17 6.49 16.22
C ALA A 464 -0.98 5.48 16.23
N GLU A 465 -1.80 5.47 17.29
CA GLU A 465 -2.97 4.60 17.42
C GLU A 465 -3.98 4.86 16.31
N ALA A 466 -4.32 6.13 16.02
CA ALA A 466 -5.23 6.47 14.95
C ALA A 466 -4.68 6.06 13.57
N PHE A 467 -3.39 6.28 13.31
CA PHE A 467 -2.77 5.91 12.04
C PHE A 467 -2.69 4.41 11.83
N GLU A 468 -2.35 3.65 12.87
CA GLU A 468 -2.35 2.19 12.83
C GLU A 468 -3.77 1.66 12.64
N TRP A 469 -4.72 2.15 13.42
CA TRP A 469 -6.12 1.72 13.37
C TRP A 469 -6.79 2.02 12.02
N TYR A 470 -6.55 3.18 11.43
CA TYR A 470 -7.15 3.53 10.13
C TYR A 470 -6.26 3.15 8.94
N GLY A 471 -5.04 2.66 9.20
CA GLY A 471 -4.04 2.34 8.19
C GLY A 471 -3.66 3.55 7.31
N LEU A 472 -3.54 4.75 7.88
CA LEU A 472 -3.50 6.01 7.11
C LEU A 472 -2.15 6.35 6.49
N ALA A 473 -1.04 5.89 7.06
CA ALA A 473 0.30 6.29 6.64
C ALA A 473 0.51 6.12 5.12
N GLY A 474 0.96 7.19 4.46
CA GLY A 474 1.24 7.20 3.02
C GLY A 474 0.02 7.17 2.09
N ARG A 475 -1.23 7.18 2.61
CA ARG A 475 -2.43 7.18 1.75
C ARG A 475 -2.63 8.51 1.05
N VAL A 476 -2.88 8.45 -0.26
CA VAL A 476 -3.16 9.61 -1.11
C VAL A 476 -4.63 9.60 -1.53
N HIS A 477 -5.33 10.69 -1.24
CA HIS A 477 -6.75 10.83 -1.53
C HIS A 477 -7.00 11.73 -2.75
N ASN A 478 -8.00 11.36 -3.57
CA ASN A 478 -8.51 12.13 -4.70
C ASN A 478 -7.47 12.68 -5.67
N HIS A 479 -6.58 11.82 -6.15
CA HIS A 479 -5.50 12.15 -7.08
C HIS A 479 -4.53 13.22 -6.54
N GLY A 480 -4.35 13.25 -5.22
CA GLY A 480 -3.46 14.16 -4.54
C GLY A 480 -4.12 15.43 -4.00
N LEU A 481 -5.44 15.42 -3.74
CA LEU A 481 -6.12 16.49 -2.98
C LEU A 481 -5.48 16.65 -1.60
N PHE A 482 -5.25 15.53 -0.92
CA PHE A 482 -4.46 15.47 0.30
C PHE A 482 -3.85 14.08 0.48
N ARG A 483 -2.85 14.01 1.35
CA ARG A 483 -2.13 12.79 1.70
C ARG A 483 -1.84 12.76 3.19
N PHE A 484 -1.99 11.60 3.79
CA PHE A 484 -1.47 11.32 5.13
C PHE A 484 0.04 11.06 5.07
N LEU A 485 0.79 11.73 5.92
CA LEU A 485 2.25 11.60 5.99
C LEU A 485 2.65 10.30 6.69
N ASP A 486 3.71 9.66 6.21
CA ASP A 486 4.38 8.58 6.94
C ASP A 486 5.37 9.16 7.98
N ALA A 487 6.13 8.30 8.64
CA ALA A 487 7.08 8.73 9.67
C ALA A 487 8.12 9.73 9.14
N ASP A 488 8.72 9.43 7.98
CA ASP A 488 9.76 10.27 7.37
C ASP A 488 9.20 11.59 6.85
N GLY A 489 8.04 11.56 6.17
CA GLY A 489 7.34 12.73 5.70
C GLY A 489 6.91 13.66 6.84
N ALA A 490 6.43 13.09 7.96
CA ALA A 490 6.09 13.85 9.15
C ALA A 490 7.32 14.50 9.80
N ALA A 491 8.44 13.76 9.89
CA ALA A 491 9.70 14.29 10.40
C ALA A 491 10.26 15.42 9.52
N GLN A 492 10.16 15.30 8.19
CA GLN A 492 10.55 16.35 7.26
C GLN A 492 9.66 17.59 7.39
N ALA A 493 8.33 17.39 7.41
CA ALA A 493 7.37 18.47 7.61
C ALA A 493 7.58 19.21 8.94
N GLY A 494 7.98 18.49 10.01
CA GLY A 494 8.32 19.10 11.30
C GLY A 494 9.46 20.11 11.19
N ARG A 495 10.51 19.79 10.43
CA ARG A 495 11.64 20.71 10.16
C ARG A 495 11.22 21.94 9.35
N HIS A 496 10.31 21.76 8.40
CA HIS A 496 9.76 22.87 7.61
C HIS A 496 8.96 23.83 8.50
N LEU A 497 8.10 23.29 9.37
CA LEU A 497 7.29 24.05 10.31
C LEU A 497 8.17 24.83 11.30
N GLU A 498 9.19 24.19 11.89
CA GLU A 498 10.12 24.85 12.80
C GLU A 498 10.86 26.01 12.12
N THR A 499 11.28 25.83 10.86
CA THR A 499 11.94 26.90 10.09
C THR A 499 11.02 28.10 9.85
N ALA A 500 9.77 27.86 9.44
CA ALA A 500 8.83 28.92 9.06
C ALA A 500 8.15 29.58 10.27
N PHE A 501 7.77 28.79 11.26
CA PHE A 501 6.92 29.18 12.39
C PHE A 501 7.63 29.08 13.75
N GLY A 502 8.90 28.70 13.81
CA GLY A 502 9.74 28.74 15.01
C GLY A 502 9.22 27.88 16.17
N GLU A 503 9.52 28.29 17.41
CA GLU A 503 9.15 27.56 18.63
C GLU A 503 7.64 27.36 18.82
N ALA A 504 6.80 28.15 18.12
CA ALA A 504 5.34 28.00 18.18
C ALA A 504 4.83 26.65 17.64
N THR A 505 5.68 25.86 16.98
CA THR A 505 5.36 24.51 16.50
C THR A 505 5.96 23.40 17.37
N GLY A 506 6.55 23.74 18.53
CA GLY A 506 7.16 22.79 19.46
C GLY A 506 6.14 21.86 20.09
N GLY A 507 5.77 20.80 19.39
CA GLY A 507 4.72 19.85 19.78
C GLY A 507 3.76 19.49 18.66
N ALA A 508 3.80 20.23 17.54
CA ALA A 508 3.01 19.91 16.36
C ALA A 508 3.52 18.64 15.69
N VAL A 509 2.64 17.67 15.47
CA VAL A 509 2.94 16.43 14.74
C VAL A 509 2.27 16.50 13.37
N PRO A 510 3.00 16.69 12.25
CA PRO A 510 2.40 16.75 10.93
C PRO A 510 1.75 15.42 10.55
N VAL A 511 0.48 15.47 10.16
CA VAL A 511 -0.30 14.27 9.82
C VAL A 511 -0.79 14.29 8.37
N ILE A 512 -1.08 15.45 7.80
CA ILE A 512 -1.59 15.58 6.42
C ILE A 512 -0.80 16.66 5.68
N VAL A 513 -0.59 16.44 4.38
CA VAL A 513 -0.25 17.51 3.43
C VAL A 513 -1.32 17.57 2.34
N ASP A 514 -1.79 18.77 2.01
CA ASP A 514 -2.75 18.95 0.93
C ASP A 514 -2.09 19.30 -0.41
N TRP A 515 -2.91 19.45 -1.45
CA TRP A 515 -2.45 19.74 -2.81
C TRP A 515 -1.80 21.12 -2.98
N LEU A 516 -2.07 22.08 -2.09
CA LEU A 516 -1.41 23.39 -2.04
C LEU A 516 -0.10 23.35 -1.22
N GLY A 517 0.24 22.19 -0.67
CA GLY A 517 1.40 22.01 0.20
C GLY A 517 1.15 22.49 1.63
N ARG A 518 -0.09 22.75 2.05
CA ARG A 518 -0.40 23.09 3.45
C ARG A 518 -0.21 21.86 4.32
N TYR A 519 0.44 22.03 5.48
CA TYR A 519 0.51 20.96 6.48
C TYR A 519 -0.69 21.06 7.42
N VAL A 520 -1.29 19.91 7.75
CA VAL A 520 -2.20 19.78 8.89
C VAL A 520 -1.50 18.96 9.95
N THR A 521 -1.47 19.48 11.17
CA THR A 521 -0.79 18.90 12.31
C THR A 521 -1.79 18.45 13.37
N TRP A 522 -1.38 17.49 14.19
CA TRP A 522 -1.93 17.26 15.52
C TRP A 522 -1.24 18.18 16.52
N GLU A 523 -1.99 18.83 17.40
CA GLU A 523 -1.48 19.68 18.49
C GLU A 523 -2.33 19.53 19.76
N ASP A 524 -1.69 19.66 20.94
CA ASP A 524 -2.30 19.51 22.26
C ASP A 524 -2.12 20.75 23.15
N ASP A 525 -2.32 21.95 22.59
CA ASP A 525 -2.24 23.20 23.36
C ASP A 525 -3.46 23.40 24.29
N ASP A 526 -4.66 23.14 23.75
CA ASP A 526 -5.98 23.30 24.39
C ASP A 526 -6.84 22.05 24.12
N GLY A 527 -6.20 20.88 24.15
CA GLY A 527 -6.75 19.59 23.78
C GLY A 527 -6.52 19.22 22.30
N PRO A 528 -6.50 17.91 21.97
CA PRO A 528 -6.10 17.39 20.68
C PRO A 528 -6.87 18.00 19.50
N ALA A 529 -6.14 18.57 18.54
CA ALA A 529 -6.70 19.32 17.42
C ALA A 529 -6.02 19.04 16.10
N LEU A 530 -6.77 19.20 15.01
CA LEU A 530 -6.18 19.41 13.67
C LEU A 530 -5.94 20.89 13.45
N VAL A 531 -4.71 21.27 13.12
CA VAL A 531 -4.29 22.65 12.88
C VAL A 531 -3.63 22.75 11.51
N SER A 532 -4.10 23.64 10.64
CA SER A 532 -3.51 23.89 9.33
C SER A 532 -2.44 24.99 9.41
N TYR A 533 -1.34 24.77 8.70
CA TYR A 533 -0.28 25.73 8.44
C TYR A 533 -0.17 26.00 6.94
N ASP A 534 -0.36 27.26 6.56
CA ASP A 534 -0.18 27.76 5.20
C ASP A 534 1.05 28.66 5.15
N VAL A 535 2.15 28.15 4.60
CA VAL A 535 3.40 28.90 4.49
C VAL A 535 3.30 30.07 3.51
N THR A 536 2.39 30.01 2.53
CA THR A 536 2.23 31.04 1.51
C THR A 536 1.44 32.24 2.02
N ARG A 537 0.61 32.04 3.06
CA ARG A 537 -0.10 33.10 3.77
C ARG A 537 0.51 33.46 5.12
N GLY A 538 1.38 32.60 5.65
CA GLY A 538 1.91 32.74 7.01
C GLY A 538 0.86 32.47 8.08
N GLU A 539 -0.16 31.69 7.76
CA GLU A 539 -1.35 31.49 8.61
C GLU A 539 -1.28 30.15 9.35
N ARG A 540 -1.76 30.17 10.61
CA ARG A 540 -2.02 29.00 11.46
C ARG A 540 -3.51 29.02 11.82
N GLU A 541 -4.25 27.97 11.45
CA GLU A 541 -5.70 27.89 11.66
C GLU A 541 -6.09 26.57 12.33
N ARG A 542 -6.80 26.64 13.47
CA ARG A 542 -7.39 25.45 14.10
C ARG A 542 -8.63 25.02 13.32
N LEU A 543 -8.62 23.79 12.79
CA LEU A 543 -9.69 23.25 11.95
C LEU A 543 -10.77 22.57 12.78
N SER A 544 -10.38 21.60 13.61
CA SER A 544 -11.29 20.73 14.36
C SER A 544 -10.58 20.04 15.53
N GLY A 545 -11.32 19.31 16.36
CA GLY A 545 -10.70 18.34 17.28
C GLY A 545 -10.09 17.17 16.51
N PHE A 546 -9.03 16.55 17.03
CA PHE A 546 -8.27 15.53 16.28
C PHE A 546 -9.12 14.33 15.84
N GLU A 547 -9.64 13.53 16.77
CA GLU A 547 -10.42 12.34 16.44
C GLU A 547 -11.67 12.66 15.61
N PRO A 548 -12.54 13.63 16.00
CA PRO A 548 -13.71 13.98 15.19
C PRO A 548 -13.32 14.54 13.81
N GLY A 549 -12.16 15.19 13.72
CA GLY A 549 -11.62 15.72 12.47
C GLY A 549 -11.21 14.61 11.51
N ILE A 550 -10.40 13.66 11.97
CA ILE A 550 -10.00 12.49 11.17
C ILE A 550 -11.23 11.68 10.76
N GLU A 551 -12.16 11.45 11.68
CA GLU A 551 -13.43 10.78 11.38
C GLU A 551 -14.21 11.52 10.27
N GLN A 552 -14.41 12.84 10.40
CA GLN A 552 -15.13 13.62 9.40
C GLN A 552 -14.43 13.62 8.03
N LEU A 553 -13.10 13.70 8.01
CA LEU A 553 -12.32 13.64 6.76
C LEU A 553 -12.51 12.32 6.02
N LEU A 554 -12.59 11.20 6.75
CA LEU A 554 -12.69 9.86 6.18
C LEU A 554 -14.13 9.46 5.84
N THR A 555 -15.12 9.96 6.59
CA THR A 555 -16.51 9.48 6.52
C THR A 555 -17.49 10.47 5.90
N THR A 556 -17.08 11.70 5.62
CA THR A 556 -17.96 12.73 5.05
C THR A 556 -17.31 13.47 3.88
N GLY A 557 -18.09 14.27 3.14
CA GLY A 557 -17.57 15.15 2.10
C GLY A 557 -16.80 16.37 2.62
N VAL A 558 -16.62 16.53 3.95
CA VAL A 558 -15.94 17.68 4.56
C VAL A 558 -14.52 17.86 4.01
N ALA A 559 -13.80 16.79 3.68
CA ALA A 559 -12.46 16.92 3.12
C ALA A 559 -12.46 17.63 1.74
N LEU A 560 -13.51 17.46 0.93
CA LEU A 560 -13.63 18.14 -0.37
C LEU A 560 -13.77 19.65 -0.20
N ASP A 561 -14.55 20.08 0.80
CA ASP A 561 -14.75 21.49 1.10
C ASP A 561 -13.52 22.08 1.79
N LEU A 562 -12.95 21.36 2.77
CA LEU A 562 -11.79 21.80 3.56
C LEU A 562 -10.54 22.00 2.70
N PHE A 563 -10.30 21.08 1.76
CA PHE A 563 -9.15 21.14 0.86
C PHE A 563 -9.50 21.76 -0.50
N ASP A 564 -10.68 22.38 -0.65
CA ASP A 564 -11.15 23.08 -1.85
C ASP A 564 -10.94 22.28 -3.16
N ASP A 565 -11.58 21.10 -3.24
CA ASP A 565 -11.45 20.20 -4.40
C ASP A 565 -11.96 20.86 -5.70
N ALA A 566 -12.91 21.79 -5.60
CA ALA A 566 -13.38 22.57 -6.74
C ALA A 566 -12.26 23.44 -7.33
N ASP A 567 -11.50 24.12 -6.47
CA ASP A 567 -10.36 24.93 -6.89
C ASP A 567 -9.18 24.08 -7.37
N ARG A 568 -8.93 22.93 -6.71
CA ARG A 568 -7.96 21.94 -7.17
C ARG A 568 -8.25 21.51 -8.60
N ARG A 569 -9.48 21.08 -8.91
CA ARG A 569 -9.87 20.61 -10.26
C ARG A 569 -9.62 21.68 -11.32
N ARG A 570 -10.04 22.92 -11.07
CA ARG A 570 -9.80 24.05 -11.99
C ARG A 570 -8.31 24.31 -12.21
N THR A 571 -7.52 24.22 -11.15
CA THR A 571 -6.07 24.44 -11.22
C THR A 571 -5.35 23.33 -11.96
N PHE A 572 -5.73 22.08 -11.70
CA PHE A 572 -5.17 20.90 -12.36
C PHE A 572 -5.46 20.93 -13.86
N GLU A 573 -6.67 21.28 -14.25
CA GLU A 573 -7.04 21.50 -15.66
C GLU A 573 -6.20 22.61 -16.30
N ALA A 574 -6.03 23.75 -15.63
CA ALA A 574 -5.24 24.87 -16.14
C ALA A 574 -3.74 24.54 -16.29
N LEU A 575 -3.19 23.71 -15.39
CA LEU A 575 -1.79 23.26 -15.41
C LEU A 575 -1.56 22.03 -16.31
N GLY A 576 -2.62 21.39 -16.80
CA GLY A 576 -2.53 20.16 -17.58
C GLY A 576 -2.00 18.97 -16.78
N VAL A 577 -2.40 18.86 -15.51
CA VAL A 577 -1.99 17.78 -14.61
C VAL A 577 -3.21 17.01 -14.10
N ASP A 578 -3.16 15.68 -14.23
CA ASP A 578 -4.25 14.82 -13.74
C ASP A 578 -4.07 14.42 -12.27
N ARG A 579 -2.81 14.40 -11.80
CA ARG A 579 -2.42 14.04 -10.43
C ARG A 579 -1.08 14.66 -10.04
N LEU A 580 -0.89 14.92 -8.75
CA LEU A 580 0.41 15.28 -8.19
C LEU A 580 1.27 14.02 -7.96
N ARG A 581 2.58 14.16 -8.12
CA ARG A 581 3.54 13.10 -7.77
C ARG A 581 3.86 13.15 -6.27
N PRO A 582 4.34 12.05 -5.67
CA PRO A 582 4.92 12.12 -4.34
C PRO A 582 5.97 13.23 -4.22
N GLY A 583 5.97 13.95 -3.09
CA GLY A 583 6.88 15.08 -2.88
C GLY A 583 6.61 16.35 -3.70
N THR A 584 5.47 16.47 -4.39
CA THR A 584 5.09 17.68 -5.14
C THR A 584 3.78 18.30 -4.62
N CYS A 585 3.63 19.61 -4.81
CA CYS A 585 2.41 20.38 -4.55
C CYS A 585 2.16 21.39 -5.68
N VAL A 586 1.04 22.11 -5.60
CA VAL A 586 0.82 23.33 -6.38
C VAL A 586 1.22 24.52 -5.52
N GLY A 587 2.36 25.13 -5.85
CA GLY A 587 2.87 26.33 -5.21
C GLY A 587 2.39 27.61 -5.90
N VAL A 588 2.81 28.74 -5.34
CA VAL A 588 2.58 30.09 -5.90
C VAL A 588 3.89 30.73 -6.31
N LYS A 589 3.93 31.35 -7.49
CA LYS A 589 5.14 32.04 -8.00
C LYS A 589 5.49 33.25 -7.14
N VAL A 590 4.46 33.98 -6.71
CA VAL A 590 4.57 35.09 -5.76
C VAL A 590 3.59 34.85 -4.61
N PRO A 591 4.03 34.73 -3.36
CA PRO A 591 3.13 34.48 -2.24
C PRO A 591 2.22 35.69 -1.95
N PRO A 592 0.98 35.49 -1.47
CA PRO A 592 0.06 36.56 -1.11
C PRO A 592 0.62 37.61 -0.15
N PHE A 593 1.46 37.22 0.82
CA PHE A 593 2.09 38.18 1.73
C PHE A 593 3.14 39.09 1.05
N LEU A 594 3.55 38.79 -0.20
CA LEU A 594 4.33 39.66 -1.08
C LEU A 594 3.47 40.36 -2.16
N GLY A 595 2.14 40.31 -2.03
CA GLY A 595 1.21 40.92 -2.98
C GLY A 595 0.92 40.07 -4.22
N GLY A 596 1.26 38.77 -4.20
CA GLY A 596 0.86 37.84 -5.25
C GLY A 596 -0.66 37.62 -5.27
N ALA A 597 -1.23 37.47 -6.47
CA ALA A 597 -2.65 37.18 -6.64
C ALA A 597 -2.95 35.69 -6.42
N GLU A 598 -4.10 35.34 -5.87
CA GLU A 598 -4.53 33.93 -5.66
C GLU A 598 -5.17 33.31 -6.91
N GLU A 599 -4.71 33.73 -8.09
CA GLU A 599 -5.25 33.35 -9.39
C GLU A 599 -4.46 32.19 -10.02
N PRO A 600 -5.06 31.39 -10.91
CA PRO A 600 -4.40 30.25 -11.55
C PRO A 600 -3.06 30.59 -12.25
N GLU A 601 -2.91 31.80 -12.79
CA GLU A 601 -1.67 32.22 -13.47
C GLU A 601 -0.47 32.35 -12.52
N ASN A 602 -0.74 32.58 -11.23
CA ASN A 602 0.25 32.63 -10.18
C ASN A 602 0.56 31.25 -9.60
N ARG A 603 -0.02 30.17 -10.13
CA ARG A 603 0.19 28.79 -9.65
C ARG A 603 1.13 28.01 -10.56
N GLU A 604 1.84 27.07 -9.98
CA GLU A 604 2.68 26.11 -10.69
C GLU A 604 2.87 24.83 -9.88
N VAL A 605 3.22 23.72 -10.55
CA VAL A 605 3.61 22.50 -9.85
C VAL A 605 5.04 22.68 -9.34
N ASP A 606 5.24 22.47 -8.05
CA ASP A 606 6.51 22.65 -7.36
C ASP A 606 6.88 21.41 -6.54
N SER A 607 8.16 21.30 -6.18
CA SER A 607 8.60 20.38 -5.13
C SER A 607 8.09 20.89 -3.78
N LEU A 608 7.48 20.01 -3.00
CA LEU A 608 6.99 20.34 -1.65
C LEU A 608 8.13 20.82 -0.74
N GLU A 609 9.31 20.22 -0.87
CA GLU A 609 10.50 20.62 -0.10
C GLU A 609 10.98 22.03 -0.50
N VAL A 610 11.08 22.31 -1.79
CA VAL A 610 11.48 23.64 -2.28
C VAL A 610 10.46 24.69 -1.90
N HIS A 611 9.17 24.39 -2.05
CA HIS A 611 8.06 25.25 -1.67
C HIS A 611 8.17 25.71 -0.22
N TRP A 612 8.32 24.78 0.71
CA TRP A 612 8.48 25.09 2.14
C TRP A 612 9.82 25.73 2.49
N MET A 613 10.92 25.26 1.91
CA MET A 613 12.24 25.83 2.16
C MET A 613 12.28 27.31 1.72
N PHE A 614 11.75 27.61 0.53
CA PHE A 614 11.76 28.97 -0.01
C PHE A 614 10.77 29.88 0.74
N HIS A 615 9.48 29.54 0.74
CA HIS A 615 8.47 30.39 1.36
C HIS A 615 8.62 30.45 2.88
N GLY A 616 9.04 29.37 3.53
CA GLY A 616 9.26 29.32 4.97
C GLY A 616 10.38 30.26 5.41
N ARG A 617 11.51 30.29 4.68
CA ARG A 617 12.62 31.21 4.99
C ARG A 617 12.28 32.67 4.68
N VAL A 618 11.54 32.93 3.61
CA VAL A 618 11.02 34.29 3.31
C VAL A 618 10.08 34.74 4.43
N TYR A 619 9.11 33.89 4.79
CA TYR A 619 8.14 34.20 5.85
C TYR A 619 8.82 34.41 7.20
N ALA A 620 9.81 33.58 7.56
CA ALA A 620 10.55 33.71 8.81
C ALA A 620 11.26 35.08 8.95
N GLN A 621 11.73 35.67 7.84
CA GLN A 621 12.35 37.01 7.83
C GLN A 621 11.31 38.13 7.95
N LEU A 622 10.10 37.92 7.44
CA LEU A 622 8.99 38.88 7.53
C LEU A 622 8.29 38.82 8.89
N ARG A 623 8.29 37.65 9.52
CA ARG A 623 7.62 37.40 10.79
C ARG A 623 8.22 38.27 11.89
N GLY A 624 7.36 39.07 12.54
CA GLY A 624 7.77 40.00 13.58
C GLY A 624 8.23 41.37 13.07
N MET A 625 8.27 41.59 11.76
CA MET A 625 8.44 42.95 11.22
C MET A 625 7.20 43.80 11.52
N PRO A 626 7.36 45.12 11.75
CA PRO A 626 6.22 46.01 11.94
C PRO A 626 5.25 45.97 10.76
N GLU A 627 3.95 46.08 11.03
CA GLU A 627 2.94 46.19 9.98
C GLU A 627 3.25 47.37 9.05
N GLY A 628 3.11 47.15 7.74
CA GLY A 628 3.43 48.15 6.72
C GLY A 628 4.90 48.20 6.28
N THR A 629 5.77 47.34 6.82
CA THR A 629 7.15 47.18 6.34
C THR A 629 7.15 46.86 4.84
N GLN A 630 7.84 47.68 4.05
CA GLN A 630 7.89 47.51 2.59
C GLN A 630 9.01 46.54 2.19
N VAL A 631 8.66 45.54 1.38
CA VAL A 631 9.60 44.60 0.77
C VAL A 631 10.03 45.14 -0.59
N ALA A 632 11.34 45.33 -0.78
CA ALA A 632 11.95 45.77 -2.02
C ALA A 632 12.10 44.62 -3.03
N GLY A 633 12.30 43.39 -2.54
CA GLY A 633 12.46 42.19 -3.35
C GLY A 633 12.96 41.00 -2.51
N VAL A 634 13.08 39.85 -3.16
CA VAL A 634 13.70 38.63 -2.62
C VAL A 634 14.87 38.29 -3.54
N ASP A 635 16.08 38.24 -2.98
CA ASP A 635 17.28 37.80 -3.69
C ASP A 635 17.69 36.40 -3.21
N MET A 636 18.65 35.78 -3.90
CA MET A 636 19.27 34.53 -3.46
C MET A 636 20.67 34.82 -2.91
N ALA A 637 20.94 34.35 -1.69
CA ALA A 637 22.29 34.35 -1.11
C ALA A 637 23.20 33.33 -1.81
N GLU A 638 24.51 33.38 -1.51
CA GLU A 638 25.52 32.48 -2.10
C GLU A 638 25.26 31.00 -1.79
N ASP A 639 24.65 30.71 -0.64
CA ASP A 639 24.24 29.37 -0.22
C ASP A 639 22.89 28.92 -0.83
N GLY A 640 22.27 29.76 -1.67
CA GLY A 640 20.96 29.52 -2.25
C GLY A 640 19.78 29.78 -1.30
N ALA A 641 20.00 30.38 -0.13
CA ALA A 641 18.90 30.81 0.73
C ALA A 641 18.22 32.08 0.18
N PRO A 642 16.88 32.19 0.22
CA PRO A 642 16.22 33.44 -0.12
C PRO A 642 16.46 34.49 0.97
N VAL A 643 16.80 35.71 0.57
CA VAL A 643 17.01 36.86 1.46
C VAL A 643 16.04 37.96 1.08
N VAL A 644 15.23 38.40 2.05
CA VAL A 644 14.28 39.49 1.86
C VAL A 644 15.00 40.81 1.99
N ARG A 645 14.89 41.66 0.96
CA ARG A 645 15.33 43.06 1.04
C ARG A 645 14.18 43.95 1.42
N PHE A 646 14.41 44.81 2.41
CA PHE A 646 13.46 45.81 2.86
C PHE A 646 13.78 47.18 2.27
N VAL A 647 12.77 48.02 2.11
CA VAL A 647 12.95 49.44 1.79
C VAL A 647 13.14 50.21 3.09
N ASP A 648 14.04 51.20 3.12
CA ASP A 648 14.17 52.07 4.29
C ASP A 648 12.95 53.01 4.44
N ALA A 649 12.87 53.72 5.58
CA ALA A 649 11.78 54.66 5.86
C ALA A 649 11.68 55.83 4.85
N GLU A 650 12.73 56.08 4.04
CA GLU A 650 12.73 57.09 2.98
C GLU A 650 12.30 56.52 1.61
N GLY A 651 11.92 55.26 1.53
CA GLY A 651 11.57 54.62 0.26
C GLY A 651 12.79 54.25 -0.59
N LYS A 652 14.01 54.32 -0.05
CA LYS A 652 15.23 53.92 -0.75
C LYS A 652 15.58 52.49 -0.38
N ALA A 653 15.97 51.71 -1.39
CA ALA A 653 16.66 50.46 -1.11
C ALA A 653 17.93 50.80 -0.30
N PRO A 654 18.20 50.13 0.83
CA PRO A 654 19.43 50.33 1.56
C PRO A 654 20.59 50.17 0.56
N ALA A 655 21.47 51.17 0.50
CA ALA A 655 22.60 51.13 -0.42
C ALA A 655 23.32 49.80 -0.20
N ALA A 656 23.44 48.99 -1.27
CA ALA A 656 24.03 47.66 -1.22
C ALA A 656 25.30 47.74 -0.36
N ALA A 657 25.29 47.06 0.78
CA ALA A 657 26.41 47.07 1.70
C ALA A 657 27.61 46.56 0.91
N GLY A 658 28.49 47.47 0.49
CA GLY A 658 29.64 47.12 -0.31
C GLY A 658 30.54 46.24 0.54
N ASP A 659 30.60 44.97 0.19
CA ASP A 659 31.64 43.98 0.46
C ASP A 659 32.61 44.36 1.61
N ALA A 660 32.04 44.49 2.81
CA ALA A 660 32.81 44.70 4.03
C ALA A 660 33.01 43.31 4.62
N GLY A 661 34.18 42.73 4.38
CA GLY A 661 34.54 41.36 4.73
C GLY A 661 34.07 40.96 6.13
N VAL A 662 33.36 39.84 6.19
CA VAL A 662 32.96 39.16 7.42
C VAL A 662 34.24 38.75 8.15
N SER A 663 34.58 39.47 9.21
CA SER A 663 35.59 39.03 10.18
C SER A 663 34.90 38.18 11.24
N ASP A 664 35.36 36.93 11.37
CA ASP A 664 35.08 36.06 12.52
C ASP A 664 35.36 36.81 13.84
N ALA A 665 34.30 37.13 14.58
CA ALA A 665 34.41 37.50 15.98
C ALA A 665 33.14 37.13 16.75
N ASP A 666 33.38 36.34 17.79
CA ASP A 666 32.66 36.20 19.05
C ASP A 666 31.30 35.47 19.08
N SER A 667 31.41 34.17 19.36
CA SER A 667 30.42 33.41 20.15
C SER A 667 30.11 34.12 21.47
N PRO A 668 28.84 34.34 21.85
CA PRO A 668 28.52 34.89 23.15
C PRO A 668 28.57 33.80 24.22
N GLY A 669 29.33 34.06 25.27
CA GLY A 669 29.34 33.29 26.50
C GLY A 669 28.00 33.38 27.23
N GLN A 670 27.62 32.25 27.82
CA GLN A 670 26.56 32.12 28.81
C GLN A 670 26.94 32.91 30.07
N ASP A 671 26.08 33.85 30.47
CA ASP A 671 25.76 34.18 31.87
C ASP A 671 24.73 35.32 31.91
N HIS A 672 23.55 35.05 32.48
CA HIS A 672 22.65 35.96 33.22
C HIS A 672 21.42 35.10 33.60
N ASP A 673 21.33 34.62 34.85
CA ASP A 673 20.88 35.32 36.07
C ASP A 673 19.42 35.80 35.99
N ALA A 674 18.65 35.37 36.99
CA ALA A 674 17.20 35.30 36.99
C ALA A 674 16.55 36.66 37.22
N GLY A 675 15.54 37.00 36.40
CA GLY A 675 14.68 38.16 36.56
C GLY A 675 13.22 37.80 36.36
N GLU A 676 12.40 38.09 37.38
CA GLU A 676 10.93 37.93 37.49
C GLU A 676 10.13 38.19 36.21
N ALA A 677 9.24 37.26 35.86
CA ALA A 677 8.24 37.41 34.83
C ALA A 677 6.95 38.05 35.39
N ASP A 678 6.59 39.20 34.82
CA ASP A 678 5.31 39.92 35.01
C ASP A 678 4.24 39.23 34.13
N GLU A 679 3.28 38.57 34.76
CA GLU A 679 2.12 37.95 34.11
C GLU A 679 1.17 39.04 33.57
N ARG A 680 0.95 39.08 32.25
CA ARG A 680 -0.23 39.74 31.66
C ARG A 680 -0.93 38.82 30.65
N PRO A 681 -2.27 38.77 30.67
CA PRO A 681 -3.03 37.79 29.89
C PRO A 681 -3.15 38.20 28.42
N ALA A 682 -3.13 37.17 27.56
CA ALA A 682 -3.35 37.27 26.12
C ALA A 682 -4.79 37.71 25.80
N GLU A 683 -4.93 38.88 25.18
CA GLU A 683 -6.18 39.33 24.56
C GLU A 683 -6.27 38.86 23.09
N LYS A 684 -7.40 38.23 22.78
CA LYS A 684 -7.84 37.76 21.46
C LYS A 684 -7.68 38.85 20.39
N ARG A 685 -6.89 38.58 19.35
CA ARG A 685 -6.90 39.34 18.09
C ARG A 685 -7.42 38.45 16.96
N GLY A 686 -8.69 38.65 16.63
CA GLY A 686 -9.29 38.27 15.36
C GLY A 686 -9.64 39.53 14.55
N LEU A 687 -9.74 39.34 13.23
CA LEU A 687 -10.12 40.27 12.15
C LEU A 687 -9.02 41.13 11.50
N PHE A 688 -8.53 40.65 10.35
CA PHE A 688 -8.17 41.49 9.20
C PHE A 688 -9.14 41.23 8.04
N ARG A 689 -10.05 42.19 7.77
CA ARG A 689 -10.68 42.38 6.45
C ARG A 689 -11.32 43.76 6.40
N ARG A 690 -10.64 44.74 5.81
CA ARG A 690 -11.24 45.84 5.03
C ARG A 690 -10.21 46.75 4.36
N MET A 691 -10.60 47.16 3.16
CA MET A 691 -10.05 48.22 2.29
C MET A 691 -8.87 47.82 1.40
N PHE A 692 -9.15 47.54 0.13
CA PHE A 692 -8.71 48.42 -0.96
C PHE A 692 -9.80 48.54 -2.03
N LYS A 693 -10.33 49.75 -2.17
CA LYS A 693 -10.88 50.30 -3.42
C LYS A 693 -9.92 51.43 -3.79
N GLY A 694 -9.41 51.38 -5.02
CA GLY A 694 -8.52 52.38 -5.60
C GLY A 694 -8.04 51.87 -6.93
#